data_AF-A0A1V6C9U7-F1
#
_entry.id   AF-A0A1V6C9U7-F1
#
_cell.length_a   1.000
_cell.length_b   1.000
_cell.length_c   1.000
_cell.angle_alpha   90.00
_cell.angle_beta   90.00
_cell.angle_gamma   90.00
#
_symmetry.space_group_name_H-M   'P 1'
#
loop_
_entity.id
_entity.type
_entity.pdbx_description
1 polymer ?
#
loop_
_entity_poly.entity_id
_entity_poly.type
_entity_poly.pdbx_seq_one_letter_code
_entity_poly.pdbx_strand_id
1 'polypeptide(L)'
;MPDQRDNKRKHFILAGFTSTERFVTPRPSIAKQTIPSQNRAIHGTALLGQLDSLKPHFENARNIQQDAGLEDGFGIQVEFESFPDIEIAFESLARERSGIELLNVRFEEQRTYATIFVPDGKLTLFEKLIRDYIEEKKSSNGRVLDHASLVNTIQQIRTASLRALWTDDQHVFPVTDDEIFWWEVWLPIRNDRSATVEYFCRLAEAQGAIVAPGKLEFPERTVLLAYTSAGAMKRSMMAINCIAELRRAKETADFFDSLPPEEQSAWQNDLLGRCQFADTDEQTPYICLLDTGVNNGHPLIAPSLTDSDLHTIEPAWGVDDNDGHGTSMAGLALVGNMTDALSSNDPININHRLESVKILSEDGGNDGDAKHHGYLTVEAVSRPEITEPNRHRVFGMAVTARDYRDRGRPSAWSAALDGLAADVEDVGRNPRLLVVSAGNTDPNAWMEYPHSNTTDGIHDPAQSWNALTVGAYTNLTRITEPDTNEYEAIAPEGCLSPFSSTSAIWQTNWPLKPDVLFEGGNAAKDTLSALTLPSLSLLTTYHIPHERLFTTSNATSAAMALATRMAAQLMSTYPALWPETIRGLIVHSAEWTDAMRRMYLPAHASKSNYATLVRHCGYGVPDLDRALWSVSNSLTMVVESSLHPFQREEGKDPTMRDMNLHQLPWPLAELEALGETQVEMRVTLSYFIEPNPSERGFRSRYRYESHGLRFDVKRPQESMDDFRARINAAARNEEDGTRMSGDDSNWLIGKQNRHKGSIHSDIWRGSAADLASRGVIAVYPALGWWKTRKRLEGYNKSARYSLIVSIRAPEVDVDLYASITNQIPVPIMVEV
;
A
#
# COMPACT_ATOMS: atom_id res chain seq x y z
N MET A 1 -22.11 -6.48 11.87
CA MET A 1 -22.86 -7.20 10.81
C MET A 1 -22.36 -8.65 10.70
N PRO A 2 -22.90 -9.53 9.82
CA PRO A 2 -22.17 -10.75 9.48
C PRO A 2 -20.82 -10.35 8.87
N ASP A 3 -19.77 -11.07 9.25
CA ASP A 3 -18.36 -10.85 8.88
C ASP A 3 -18.14 -10.30 7.46
N GLN A 4 -17.54 -9.12 7.33
CA GLN A 4 -16.97 -8.64 6.05
C GLN A 4 -15.85 -9.56 5.51
N ARG A 5 -15.41 -10.54 6.32
CA ARG A 5 -14.41 -11.56 5.93
C ARG A 5 -14.91 -12.53 4.85
N ASP A 6 -16.22 -12.63 4.64
CA ASP A 6 -16.82 -13.62 3.73
C ASP A 6 -16.96 -13.19 2.25
N ASN A 7 -16.37 -12.06 1.82
CA ASN A 7 -16.54 -11.57 0.44
C ASN A 7 -15.22 -11.32 -0.34
N LYS A 8 -14.08 -11.86 0.10
CA LYS A 8 -12.83 -11.87 -0.68
C LYS A 8 -12.99 -12.81 -1.89
N ARG A 9 -12.84 -12.28 -3.10
CA ARG A 9 -12.96 -13.03 -4.36
C ARG A 9 -11.68 -12.89 -5.18
N LYS A 10 -11.29 -13.94 -5.91
CA LYS A 10 -10.12 -13.88 -6.81
C LYS A 10 -10.33 -12.82 -7.89
N HIS A 11 -9.24 -12.19 -8.33
CA HIS A 11 -9.27 -11.29 -9.48
C HIS A 11 -9.77 -12.00 -10.75
N PHE A 12 -10.40 -11.24 -11.64
CA PHE A 12 -10.80 -11.78 -12.94
C PHE A 12 -9.59 -11.86 -13.86
N ILE A 13 -9.16 -13.07 -14.19
CA ILE A 13 -8.15 -13.30 -15.23
C ILE A 13 -8.88 -13.51 -16.55
N LEU A 14 -8.81 -12.53 -17.44
CA LEU A 14 -9.66 -12.44 -18.62
C LEU A 14 -8.93 -12.91 -19.88
N ALA A 15 -9.59 -13.80 -20.63
CA ALA A 15 -9.18 -14.23 -21.96
C ALA A 15 -10.30 -13.95 -23.00
N GLY A 16 -9.93 -13.66 -24.24
CA GLY A 16 -10.89 -13.45 -25.34
C GLY A 16 -11.52 -12.04 -25.44
N PHE A 17 -11.17 -11.12 -24.53
CA PHE A 17 -11.66 -9.72 -24.55
C PHE A 17 -10.73 -8.74 -25.30
N THR A 18 -9.74 -9.28 -26.03
CA THR A 18 -8.76 -8.50 -26.79
C THR A 18 -9.00 -8.66 -28.28
N SER A 19 -9.21 -7.55 -28.99
CA SER A 19 -9.22 -7.50 -30.45
C SER A 19 -7.98 -6.78 -30.97
N THR A 20 -7.21 -7.43 -31.83
CA THR A 20 -6.04 -6.82 -32.48
C THR A 20 -6.45 -6.15 -33.78
N GLU A 21 -6.12 -4.86 -33.93
CA GLU A 21 -6.40 -4.04 -35.11
C GLU A 21 -5.11 -3.44 -35.70
N ARG A 22 -5.16 -3.04 -36.98
CA ARG A 22 -4.11 -2.25 -37.66
C ARG A 22 -4.44 -0.76 -37.62
N PHE A 23 -3.44 0.12 -37.62
CA PHE A 23 -3.57 1.59 -37.52
C PHE A 23 -4.24 2.28 -38.75
N VAL A 24 -5.28 3.15 -38.57
CA VAL A 24 -6.00 3.94 -39.64
C VAL A 24 -6.75 5.24 -39.15
N THR A 25 -6.78 6.37 -39.88
CA THR A 25 -7.20 7.74 -39.38
C THR A 25 -8.64 8.26 -39.73
N PRO A 26 -9.54 8.79 -38.82
CA PRO A 26 -10.27 10.12 -39.01
C PRO A 26 -10.76 10.97 -37.75
N ARG A 27 -11.85 11.82 -37.78
CA ARG A 27 -12.07 13.11 -36.98
C ARG A 27 -13.44 13.27 -36.19
N PRO A 28 -13.59 14.12 -35.11
CA PRO A 28 -14.66 14.04 -34.05
C PRO A 28 -15.65 15.25 -33.77
N SER A 29 -16.74 15.07 -32.96
CA SER A 29 -17.58 16.12 -32.24
C SER A 29 -18.51 15.62 -31.06
N ILE A 30 -19.02 16.48 -30.12
CA ILE A 30 -19.59 16.18 -28.74
C ILE A 30 -20.88 16.99 -28.31
N ALA A 31 -21.77 16.49 -27.39
CA ALA A 31 -22.55 17.24 -26.32
C ALA A 31 -23.31 16.37 -25.24
N LYS A 32 -23.78 16.93 -24.07
CA LYS A 32 -24.25 16.30 -22.74
C LYS A 32 -25.57 16.91 -22.10
N GLN A 33 -26.23 16.29 -21.07
CA GLN A 33 -27.37 16.81 -20.18
C GLN A 33 -27.63 16.05 -18.80
N THR A 34 -28.58 16.47 -17.88
CA THR A 34 -28.75 16.21 -16.35
C THR A 34 -30.19 15.90 -15.72
N ILE A 35 -30.38 15.62 -14.35
CA ILE A 35 -31.57 15.00 -13.54
C ILE A 35 -31.90 15.56 -12.04
N PRO A 36 -33.03 15.23 -11.25
CA PRO A 36 -33.38 15.54 -9.77
C PRO A 36 -34.11 14.48 -8.73
N SER A 37 -34.75 14.87 -7.54
CA SER A 37 -34.79 14.37 -6.04
C SER A 37 -36.12 13.98 -5.11
N GLN A 38 -36.09 13.92 -3.69
CA GLN A 38 -36.99 13.24 -2.57
C GLN A 38 -37.69 14.00 -1.28
N ASN A 39 -38.34 13.34 -0.21
CA ASN A 39 -39.35 13.78 0.91
C ASN A 39 -38.99 13.66 2.47
N ARG A 40 -39.51 14.53 3.41
CA ARG A 40 -39.02 14.86 4.80
C ARG A 40 -39.81 14.45 6.08
N ALA A 41 -41.15 14.36 6.09
CA ALA A 41 -41.95 14.34 7.35
C ALA A 41 -41.83 13.07 8.21
N ILE A 42 -41.57 11.92 7.59
CA ILE A 42 -41.48 10.61 8.26
C ILE A 42 -40.22 10.52 9.12
N HIS A 43 -39.13 11.14 8.67
CA HIS A 43 -37.81 11.02 9.29
C HIS A 43 -37.73 11.70 10.67
N GLY A 44 -38.25 12.92 10.79
CA GLY A 44 -38.09 13.73 12.01
C GLY A 44 -38.79 13.16 13.26
N THR A 45 -39.96 12.52 13.11
CA THR A 45 -40.71 11.99 14.27
C THR A 45 -40.02 10.78 14.93
N ALA A 46 -39.28 9.97 14.16
CA ALA A 46 -38.58 8.80 14.70
C ALA A 46 -37.42 9.17 15.65
N LEU A 47 -36.68 10.25 15.35
CA LEU A 47 -35.53 10.69 16.14
C LEU A 47 -35.92 11.27 17.50
N LEU A 48 -37.08 11.93 17.62
CA LEU A 48 -37.56 12.46 18.91
C LEU A 48 -37.79 11.36 19.94
N GLY A 49 -38.35 10.22 19.52
CA GLY A 49 -38.61 9.09 20.43
C GLY A 49 -37.32 8.46 21.00
N GLN A 50 -36.20 8.53 20.28
CA GLN A 50 -34.93 7.97 20.72
C GLN A 50 -34.27 8.83 21.81
N LEU A 51 -34.33 10.16 21.71
CA LEU A 51 -33.82 11.06 22.75
C LEU A 51 -34.52 10.88 24.10
N ASP A 52 -35.84 10.67 24.10
CA ASP A 52 -36.62 10.46 25.33
C ASP A 52 -36.17 9.21 26.10
N SER A 53 -35.68 8.17 25.41
CA SER A 53 -35.21 6.93 26.03
C SER A 53 -33.90 7.08 26.84
N LEU A 54 -33.17 8.18 26.67
CA LEU A 54 -31.89 8.43 27.36
C LEU A 54 -32.04 9.04 28.76
N LYS A 55 -33.22 9.59 29.09
CA LYS A 55 -33.47 10.32 30.35
C LYS A 55 -33.20 9.51 31.64
N PRO A 56 -33.58 8.21 31.74
CA PRO A 56 -33.30 7.41 32.93
C PRO A 56 -31.80 7.20 33.23
N HIS A 57 -30.93 7.23 32.20
CA HIS A 57 -29.48 7.06 32.36
C HIS A 57 -28.82 8.28 33.03
N PHE A 58 -29.33 9.49 32.75
CA PHE A 58 -28.91 10.71 33.45
C PHE A 58 -29.29 10.67 34.93
N GLU A 59 -30.49 10.20 35.27
CA GLU A 59 -30.94 10.10 36.67
C GLU A 59 -30.09 9.11 37.48
N ASN A 60 -29.74 7.96 36.90
CA ASN A 60 -28.89 6.96 37.55
C ASN A 60 -27.45 7.46 37.74
N ALA A 61 -26.87 8.10 36.72
CA ALA A 61 -25.52 8.70 36.80
C ALA A 61 -25.43 9.78 37.89
N ARG A 62 -26.49 10.58 38.05
CA ARG A 62 -26.57 11.63 39.09
C ARG A 62 -26.58 11.05 40.51
N ASN A 63 -27.36 10.00 40.74
CA ASN A 63 -27.48 9.40 42.07
C ASN A 63 -26.17 8.75 42.54
N ILE A 64 -25.47 8.04 41.66
CA ILE A 64 -24.22 7.33 41.98
C ILE A 64 -23.05 8.30 42.30
N GLN A 65 -23.02 9.48 41.68
CA GLN A 65 -21.97 10.48 41.91
C GLN A 65 -22.23 11.41 43.11
N GLN A 66 -23.49 11.65 43.49
CA GLN A 66 -23.80 12.30 44.76
C GLN A 66 -23.29 11.49 45.96
N ASP A 67 -23.31 10.17 45.85
CA ASP A 67 -22.72 9.26 46.84
C ASP A 67 -21.17 9.32 46.86
N ALA A 68 -20.53 9.86 45.81
CA ALA A 68 -19.08 9.98 45.66
C ALA A 68 -18.49 11.38 46.00
N GLY A 69 -19.33 12.35 46.37
CA GLY A 69 -18.89 13.65 46.91
C GLY A 69 -18.33 14.66 45.90
N LEU A 70 -18.72 14.59 44.62
CA LEU A 70 -18.31 15.54 43.57
C LEU A 70 -19.42 16.56 43.28
N GLU A 71 -19.11 17.86 43.28
CA GLU A 71 -20.11 18.93 43.18
C GLU A 71 -20.29 19.56 41.77
N ASP A 72 -19.39 19.35 40.80
CA ASP A 72 -19.47 19.96 39.45
C ASP A 72 -18.99 19.04 38.28
N GLY A 73 -19.56 19.20 37.08
CA GLY A 73 -19.13 18.56 35.82
C GLY A 73 -19.94 17.33 35.32
N PHE A 74 -21.22 17.25 35.66
CA PHE A 74 -22.07 16.07 35.47
C PHE A 74 -22.69 15.96 34.05
N GLY A 75 -22.60 14.77 33.44
CA GLY A 75 -23.09 14.47 32.08
C GLY A 75 -22.85 13.02 31.66
N ILE A 76 -23.39 12.59 30.52
CA ILE A 76 -23.17 11.25 29.95
C ILE A 76 -22.65 11.33 28.52
N GLN A 77 -21.96 10.29 28.05
CA GLN A 77 -21.53 10.16 26.66
C GLN A 77 -22.68 9.61 25.80
N VAL A 78 -23.08 10.36 24.79
CA VAL A 78 -24.16 10.05 23.84
C VAL A 78 -23.57 9.89 22.44
N GLU A 79 -23.92 8.81 21.76
CA GLU A 79 -23.47 8.46 20.42
C GLU A 79 -24.60 8.69 19.40
N PHE A 80 -24.28 9.40 18.32
CA PHE A 80 -25.16 9.68 17.18
C PHE A 80 -24.69 8.88 15.96
N GLU A 81 -25.60 8.17 15.32
CA GLU A 81 -25.34 7.32 14.15
C GLU A 81 -25.99 7.93 12.90
N SER A 82 -25.26 7.90 11.78
CA SER A 82 -25.74 8.41 10.49
C SER A 82 -26.47 7.36 9.66
N PHE A 83 -27.20 7.79 8.63
CA PHE A 83 -27.52 6.89 7.52
C PHE A 83 -26.25 6.50 6.74
N PRO A 84 -26.23 5.34 6.06
CA PRO A 84 -25.11 4.95 5.19
C PRO A 84 -24.77 6.01 4.14
N ASP A 85 -23.48 6.28 3.96
CA ASP A 85 -22.92 7.20 2.94
C ASP A 85 -23.38 8.67 3.07
N ILE A 86 -23.83 9.08 4.25
CA ILE A 86 -24.14 10.47 4.57
C ILE A 86 -23.24 10.95 5.72
N GLU A 87 -22.33 11.87 5.42
CA GLU A 87 -21.45 12.49 6.41
C GLU A 87 -22.27 13.39 7.36
N ILE A 88 -22.23 13.11 8.67
CA ILE A 88 -22.83 14.02 9.66
C ILE A 88 -21.94 15.26 9.75
N ALA A 89 -22.54 16.46 9.72
CA ALA A 89 -21.84 17.68 10.11
C ALA A 89 -21.54 17.67 11.64
N PHE A 90 -20.63 16.82 12.09
CA PHE A 90 -20.35 16.52 13.51
C PHE A 90 -19.92 17.76 14.31
N GLU A 91 -19.28 18.73 13.66
CA GLU A 91 -18.95 20.03 14.25
C GLU A 91 -20.18 20.80 14.75
N SER A 92 -21.35 20.55 14.16
CA SER A 92 -22.62 21.19 14.56
C SER A 92 -23.32 20.52 15.74
N LEU A 93 -22.85 19.33 16.16
CA LEU A 93 -23.30 18.63 17.38
C LEU A 93 -22.57 19.15 18.63
N ALA A 94 -21.32 19.61 18.50
CA ALA A 94 -20.56 20.24 19.57
C ALA A 94 -21.11 21.63 19.92
N ARG A 95 -21.24 21.94 21.21
CA ARG A 95 -21.68 23.26 21.71
C ARG A 95 -20.89 23.64 22.94
N GLU A 96 -19.65 24.07 22.73
CA GLU A 96 -18.68 24.42 23.79
C GLU A 96 -19.24 25.41 24.82
N ARG A 97 -19.98 26.44 24.37
CA ARG A 97 -20.62 27.44 25.27
C ARG A 97 -21.67 26.84 26.22
N SER A 98 -22.14 25.62 25.96
CA SER A 98 -23.10 24.87 26.77
C SER A 98 -22.49 23.64 27.45
N GLY A 99 -21.17 23.44 27.33
CA GLY A 99 -20.44 22.31 27.91
C GLY A 99 -20.60 20.98 27.15
N ILE A 100 -21.17 20.98 25.94
CA ILE A 100 -21.29 19.79 25.09
C ILE A 100 -20.03 19.66 24.24
N GLU A 101 -19.27 18.60 24.46
CA GLU A 101 -17.96 18.36 23.85
C GLU A 101 -18.00 17.13 22.94
N LEU A 102 -17.43 17.22 21.74
CA LEU A 102 -17.25 16.06 20.87
C LEU A 102 -16.02 15.28 21.32
N LEU A 103 -16.21 14.03 21.72
CA LEU A 103 -15.13 13.20 22.26
C LEU A 103 -14.43 12.41 21.15
N ASN A 104 -15.19 11.75 20.28
CA ASN A 104 -14.66 11.05 19.11
C ASN A 104 -15.68 10.95 17.96
N VAL A 105 -15.17 10.69 16.75
CA VAL A 105 -15.95 10.36 15.55
C VAL A 105 -15.32 9.12 14.94
N ARG A 106 -16.13 8.10 14.66
CA ARG A 106 -15.68 6.88 13.98
C ARG A 106 -16.54 6.59 12.74
N PHE A 107 -15.95 5.87 11.80
CA PHE A 107 -16.59 5.46 10.56
C PHE A 107 -16.57 3.93 10.51
N GLU A 108 -17.75 3.30 10.47
CA GLU A 108 -17.88 1.85 10.50
C GLU A 108 -19.11 1.43 9.68
N GLU A 109 -18.94 0.43 8.80
CA GLU A 109 -20.02 -0.13 7.96
C GLU A 109 -20.85 0.94 7.21
N GLN A 110 -20.16 1.90 6.58
CA GLN A 110 -20.69 3.08 5.86
C GLN A 110 -21.44 4.12 6.72
N ARG A 111 -21.42 4.00 8.05
CA ARG A 111 -22.07 4.94 8.96
C ARG A 111 -21.03 5.73 9.74
N THR A 112 -21.35 6.99 9.99
CA THR A 112 -20.60 7.84 10.91
C THR A 112 -21.23 7.73 12.30
N TYR A 113 -20.41 7.42 13.30
CA TYR A 113 -20.78 7.47 14.71
C TYR A 113 -20.04 8.63 15.38
N ALA A 114 -20.77 9.56 15.98
CA ALA A 114 -20.19 10.68 16.72
C ALA A 114 -20.55 10.56 18.21
N THR A 115 -19.55 10.44 19.09
CA THR A 115 -19.74 10.38 20.53
C THR A 115 -19.48 11.75 21.16
N ILE A 116 -20.50 12.31 21.81
CA ILE A 116 -20.42 13.60 22.49
C ILE A 116 -20.66 13.44 23.99
N PHE A 117 -19.99 14.25 24.81
CA PHE A 117 -20.34 14.43 26.21
C PHE A 117 -21.49 15.43 26.33
N VAL A 118 -22.59 15.04 26.96
CA VAL A 118 -23.75 15.91 27.19
C VAL A 118 -23.91 16.19 28.68
N PRO A 119 -23.75 17.45 29.14
CA PRO A 119 -24.01 17.82 30.52
C PRO A 119 -25.48 17.61 30.89
N ASP A 120 -25.75 17.31 32.15
CA ASP A 120 -27.12 17.13 32.63
C ASP A 120 -27.98 18.39 32.39
N GLY A 121 -29.26 18.16 32.10
CA GLY A 121 -30.20 19.20 31.70
C GLY A 121 -30.02 19.77 30.28
N LYS A 122 -28.93 19.44 29.56
CA LYS A 122 -28.66 19.97 28.20
C LYS A 122 -29.24 19.15 27.04
N LEU A 123 -29.82 17.97 27.31
CA LEU A 123 -30.49 17.12 26.30
C LEU A 123 -31.64 17.86 25.58
N THR A 124 -32.29 18.80 26.27
CA THR A 124 -33.36 19.67 25.75
C THR A 124 -32.97 20.51 24.52
N LEU A 125 -31.68 20.74 24.29
CA LEU A 125 -31.17 21.48 23.12
C LEU A 125 -31.34 20.69 21.81
N PHE A 126 -31.22 19.36 21.85
CA PHE A 126 -31.38 18.49 20.69
C PHE A 126 -32.86 18.22 20.38
N GLU A 127 -33.71 18.11 21.40
CA GLU A 127 -35.17 18.01 21.25
C GLU A 127 -35.74 19.20 20.46
N LYS A 128 -35.26 20.41 20.75
CA LYS A 128 -35.67 21.64 20.04
C LYS A 128 -35.25 21.64 18.57
N LEU A 129 -34.06 21.12 18.27
CA LEU A 129 -33.49 21.08 16.91
C LEU A 129 -34.33 20.21 15.98
N ILE A 130 -34.74 19.02 16.45
CA ILE A 130 -35.54 18.09 15.66
C ILE A 130 -36.99 18.59 15.47
N ARG A 131 -37.55 19.34 16.43
CA ARG A 131 -38.86 19.98 16.26
C ARG A 131 -38.84 21.07 15.18
N ASP A 132 -37.80 21.91 15.18
CA ASP A 132 -37.63 22.94 14.16
C ASP A 132 -37.49 22.34 12.73
N TYR A 133 -36.97 21.12 12.60
CA TYR A 133 -36.89 20.34 11.34
C TYR A 133 -38.24 19.86 10.81
N ILE A 134 -39.07 19.27 11.68
CA ILE A 134 -40.39 18.77 11.30
C ILE A 134 -41.30 19.92 10.84
N GLU A 135 -41.14 21.11 11.44
CA GLU A 135 -41.97 22.28 11.18
C GLU A 135 -41.51 23.13 9.97
N GLU A 136 -40.46 22.71 9.25
CA GLU A 136 -39.84 23.46 8.15
C GLU A 136 -39.60 24.94 8.48
N LYS A 137 -39.09 25.18 9.69
CA LYS A 137 -39.00 26.51 10.26
C LYS A 137 -38.22 27.46 9.37
N LYS A 138 -38.78 28.65 9.14
CA LYS A 138 -38.15 29.76 8.42
C LYS A 138 -38.10 30.98 9.32
N SER A 139 -37.06 31.80 9.17
CA SER A 139 -36.99 33.12 9.78
C SER A 139 -37.97 34.09 9.13
N SER A 140 -38.18 35.25 9.76
CA SER A 140 -39.03 36.34 9.26
C SER A 140 -38.61 36.90 7.89
N ASN A 141 -37.36 36.68 7.46
CA ASN A 141 -36.81 37.05 6.15
C ASN A 141 -36.70 35.86 5.16
N GLY A 142 -37.37 34.73 5.45
CA GLY A 142 -37.46 33.58 4.55
C GLY A 142 -36.23 32.65 4.53
N ARG A 143 -35.25 32.85 5.43
CA ARG A 143 -34.11 31.94 5.59
C ARG A 143 -34.58 30.65 6.26
N VAL A 144 -34.22 29.51 5.69
CA VAL A 144 -34.54 28.20 6.25
C VAL A 144 -33.71 28.01 7.54
N LEU A 145 -34.39 27.71 8.65
CA LEU A 145 -33.87 27.47 9.99
C LEU A 145 -34.34 26.11 10.53
N ASP A 146 -34.68 25.20 9.63
CA ASP A 146 -35.22 23.87 9.94
C ASP A 146 -34.12 22.86 10.30
N HIS A 147 -32.85 23.22 10.21
CA HIS A 147 -31.72 22.31 10.47
C HIS A 147 -31.75 21.02 9.60
N ALA A 148 -32.41 21.04 8.44
CA ALA A 148 -32.58 19.87 7.58
C ALA A 148 -31.26 19.23 7.11
N SER A 149 -30.20 20.01 6.94
CA SER A 149 -28.87 19.50 6.57
C SER A 149 -28.20 18.66 7.66
N LEU A 150 -28.62 18.77 8.92
CA LEU A 150 -28.12 17.98 10.04
C LEU A 150 -29.11 16.86 10.40
N VAL A 151 -30.42 17.16 10.45
CA VAL A 151 -31.39 16.15 10.90
C VAL A 151 -31.57 15.04 9.87
N ASN A 152 -31.46 15.33 8.56
CA ASN A 152 -31.51 14.30 7.51
C ASN A 152 -30.32 13.34 7.51
N THR A 153 -29.25 13.65 8.25
CA THR A 153 -28.06 12.79 8.31
C THR A 153 -28.09 11.83 9.50
N ILE A 154 -28.92 12.09 10.53
CA ILE A 154 -28.99 11.30 11.77
C ILE A 154 -29.99 10.16 11.60
N GLN A 155 -29.55 8.91 11.80
CA GLN A 155 -30.37 7.70 11.81
C GLN A 155 -30.73 7.24 13.23
N GLN A 156 -29.77 7.24 14.17
CA GLN A 156 -29.97 6.73 15.53
C GLN A 156 -29.21 7.50 16.64
N ILE A 157 -29.68 7.48 17.89
CA ILE A 157 -29.06 8.10 19.08
C ILE A 157 -29.04 7.11 20.28
N ARG A 158 -27.88 6.89 20.94
CA ARG A 158 -27.69 5.93 22.08
C ARG A 158 -26.55 6.31 23.07
N THR A 159 -26.25 5.53 24.11
CA THR A 159 -25.11 5.74 25.05
C THR A 159 -23.83 4.97 24.62
N ALA A 160 -22.62 5.50 24.90
CA ALA A 160 -21.33 4.88 24.49
C ALA A 160 -20.92 3.62 25.31
N SER A 161 -20.16 2.69 24.70
CA SER A 161 -19.61 1.47 25.32
C SER A 161 -18.07 1.46 25.31
N LEU A 162 -17.38 0.56 26.04
CA LEU A 162 -15.89 0.50 26.01
C LEU A 162 -15.34 0.35 24.59
N ARG A 163 -16.03 -0.44 23.73
CA ARG A 163 -15.66 -0.60 22.33
C ARG A 163 -15.79 0.70 21.52
N ALA A 164 -16.67 1.61 21.94
CA ALA A 164 -16.79 2.94 21.33
C ALA A 164 -15.58 3.85 21.59
N LEU A 165 -14.73 3.50 22.57
CA LEU A 165 -13.47 4.21 22.87
C LEU A 165 -12.26 3.61 22.14
N TRP A 166 -12.41 2.47 21.47
CA TRP A 166 -11.31 1.84 20.72
C TRP A 166 -11.05 2.60 19.42
N THR A 167 -9.82 3.06 19.22
CA THR A 167 -9.41 3.79 18.00
C THR A 167 -8.27 3.09 17.24
N ASP A 168 -7.96 1.85 17.61
CA ASP A 168 -7.03 0.96 16.89
C ASP A 168 -7.78 0.06 15.90
N ASP A 169 -7.06 -0.78 15.15
CA ASP A 169 -7.70 -1.79 14.30
C ASP A 169 -8.63 -2.69 15.14
N GLN A 170 -9.85 -2.89 14.66
CA GLN A 170 -10.86 -3.69 15.34
C GLN A 170 -10.45 -5.16 15.47
N HIS A 171 -9.55 -5.65 14.61
CA HIS A 171 -8.99 -7.01 14.65
C HIS A 171 -8.08 -7.25 15.86
N VAL A 172 -7.45 -6.18 16.37
CA VAL A 172 -6.58 -6.28 17.55
C VAL A 172 -7.30 -5.94 18.86
N PHE A 173 -8.59 -5.57 18.79
CA PHE A 173 -9.43 -5.47 19.98
C PHE A 173 -9.57 -6.86 20.62
N PRO A 174 -9.44 -6.96 21.96
CA PRO A 174 -9.45 -8.24 22.64
C PRO A 174 -10.71 -9.05 22.33
N VAL A 175 -10.49 -10.29 21.91
CA VAL A 175 -11.55 -11.23 21.53
C VAL A 175 -12.36 -11.66 22.76
N THR A 176 -11.72 -11.64 23.93
CA THR A 176 -12.33 -11.98 25.21
C THR A 176 -12.06 -10.89 26.25
N ASP A 177 -12.98 -10.73 27.21
CA ASP A 177 -12.85 -9.74 28.28
C ASP A 177 -11.74 -10.06 29.29
N ASP A 178 -11.17 -11.26 29.22
CA ASP A 178 -10.12 -11.76 30.11
C ASP A 178 -8.71 -11.59 29.52
N GLU A 179 -8.57 -11.25 28.23
CA GLU A 179 -7.27 -11.00 27.59
C GLU A 179 -6.58 -9.79 28.25
N ILE A 180 -5.36 -9.99 28.77
CA ILE A 180 -4.56 -8.96 29.43
C ILE A 180 -3.42 -8.55 28.50
N PHE A 181 -3.30 -7.25 28.24
CA PHE A 181 -2.23 -6.69 27.43
C PHE A 181 -1.99 -5.23 27.82
N TRP A 182 -0.95 -4.62 27.25
CA TRP A 182 -0.69 -3.21 27.44
C TRP A 182 -1.65 -2.37 26.59
N TRP A 183 -2.40 -1.50 27.24
CA TRP A 183 -3.29 -0.53 26.62
C TRP A 183 -2.58 0.81 26.51
N GLU A 184 -2.69 1.44 25.37
CA GLU A 184 -2.42 2.86 25.22
C GLU A 184 -3.68 3.65 25.58
N VAL A 185 -3.64 4.35 26.71
CA VAL A 185 -4.79 5.07 27.27
C VAL A 185 -4.62 6.56 27.02
N TRP A 186 -5.52 7.12 26.21
CA TRP A 186 -5.54 8.54 25.87
C TRP A 186 -6.52 9.28 26.77
N LEU A 187 -6.00 10.16 27.62
CA LEU A 187 -6.78 10.99 28.52
C LEU A 187 -6.96 12.41 27.96
N PRO A 188 -8.16 13.00 28.09
CA PRO A 188 -8.37 14.42 27.81
C PRO A 188 -7.72 15.29 28.91
N ILE A 189 -7.40 16.54 28.59
CA ILE A 189 -6.80 17.47 29.57
C ILE A 189 -7.86 18.00 30.57
N ARG A 190 -9.11 18.16 30.14
CA ARG A 190 -10.19 18.84 30.89
C ARG A 190 -9.70 20.19 31.44
N ASN A 191 -10.19 20.62 32.61
CA ASN A 191 -9.77 21.86 33.27
C ASN A 191 -8.38 21.75 33.92
N ASP A 192 -7.90 20.54 34.21
CA ASP A 192 -6.62 20.27 34.86
C ASP A 192 -6.05 18.91 34.40
N ARG A 193 -4.93 18.99 33.67
CA ARG A 193 -4.20 17.84 33.12
C ARG A 193 -3.77 16.87 34.22
N SER A 194 -3.14 17.39 35.27
CA SER A 194 -2.52 16.59 36.32
C SER A 194 -3.58 15.89 37.16
N ALA A 195 -4.65 16.61 37.51
CA ALA A 195 -5.76 16.04 38.26
C ALA A 195 -6.45 14.90 37.49
N THR A 196 -6.60 15.04 36.16
CA THR A 196 -7.22 14.00 35.31
C THR A 196 -6.36 12.74 35.24
N VAL A 197 -5.04 12.87 35.10
CA VAL A 197 -4.11 11.73 35.11
C VAL A 197 -4.10 11.04 36.47
N GLU A 198 -3.94 11.78 37.56
CA GLU A 198 -3.93 11.21 38.93
C GLU A 198 -5.25 10.52 39.29
N TYR A 199 -6.36 11.06 38.78
CA TYR A 199 -7.68 10.46 38.97
C TYR A 199 -7.82 9.14 38.20
N PHE A 200 -7.41 9.10 36.94
CA PHE A 200 -7.39 7.85 36.17
C PHE A 200 -6.50 6.78 36.82
N CYS A 201 -5.25 7.12 37.19
CA CYS A 201 -4.32 6.15 37.79
C CYS A 201 -4.90 5.51 39.05
N ARG A 202 -5.49 6.31 39.95
CA ARG A 202 -6.16 5.78 41.15
C ARG A 202 -7.30 4.82 40.83
N LEU A 203 -8.11 5.13 39.81
CA LEU A 203 -9.21 4.26 39.39
C LEU A 203 -8.71 2.97 38.73
N ALA A 204 -7.66 3.06 37.91
CA ALA A 204 -7.05 1.92 37.24
C ALA A 204 -6.40 0.97 38.26
N GLU A 205 -5.61 1.50 39.20
CA GLU A 205 -4.99 0.74 40.28
C GLU A 205 -6.04 0.06 41.19
N ALA A 206 -7.15 0.75 41.49
CA ALA A 206 -8.24 0.17 42.27
C ALA A 206 -8.93 -1.02 41.57
N GLN A 207 -8.78 -1.15 40.25
CA GLN A 207 -9.25 -2.30 39.46
C GLN A 207 -8.14 -3.36 39.22
N GLY A 208 -6.97 -3.18 39.83
CA GLY A 208 -5.82 -4.07 39.68
C GLY A 208 -5.06 -3.89 38.36
N ALA A 209 -5.23 -2.77 37.66
CA ALA A 209 -4.41 -2.44 36.51
C ALA A 209 -3.02 -1.95 36.94
N ILE A 210 -1.99 -2.30 36.18
CA ILE A 210 -0.63 -1.78 36.38
C ILE A 210 -0.44 -0.61 35.41
N VAL A 211 -0.18 0.60 35.93
CA VAL A 211 0.13 1.76 35.08
C VAL A 211 1.64 1.88 34.95
N ALA A 212 2.15 1.94 33.72
CA ALA A 212 3.58 2.09 33.47
C ALA A 212 4.09 3.47 33.92
N PRO A 213 5.35 3.59 34.38
CA PRO A 213 5.96 4.88 34.65
C PRO A 213 6.17 5.66 33.35
N GLY A 214 5.88 6.97 33.38
CA GLY A 214 6.00 7.87 32.22
C GLY A 214 4.66 8.24 31.57
N LYS A 215 4.61 9.41 30.94
CA LYS A 215 3.44 9.92 30.20
C LYS A 215 3.88 10.77 29.02
N LEU A 216 3.13 10.73 27.93
CA LEU A 216 3.32 11.63 26.79
C LEU A 216 2.29 12.75 26.86
N GLU A 217 2.76 14.00 26.79
CA GLU A 217 1.91 15.18 26.85
C GLU A 217 1.78 15.84 25.48
N PHE A 218 0.60 15.73 24.88
CA PHE A 218 0.22 16.43 23.65
C PHE A 218 -0.60 17.69 24.00
N PRO A 219 -0.76 18.66 23.07
CA PRO A 219 -1.53 19.88 23.32
C PRO A 219 -2.96 19.66 23.84
N GLU A 220 -3.62 18.57 23.42
CA GLU A 220 -5.01 18.27 23.78
C GLU A 220 -5.19 16.94 24.54
N ARG A 221 -4.13 16.15 24.71
CA ARG A 221 -4.19 14.78 25.25
C ARG A 221 -3.00 14.46 26.15
N THR A 222 -3.19 13.53 27.06
CA THR A 222 -2.10 12.87 27.78
C THR A 222 -2.22 11.36 27.57
N VAL A 223 -1.13 10.71 27.17
CA VAL A 223 -1.10 9.27 26.86
C VAL A 223 -0.24 8.55 27.89
N LEU A 224 -0.75 7.41 28.37
CA LEU A 224 -0.08 6.54 29.34
C LEU A 224 -0.37 5.08 29.01
N LEU A 225 0.46 4.17 29.53
CA LEU A 225 0.28 2.74 29.32
C LEU A 225 -0.32 2.08 30.56
N ALA A 226 -1.33 1.24 30.37
CA ALA A 226 -1.95 0.46 31.44
C ALA A 226 -2.03 -1.02 31.06
N TYR A 227 -1.52 -1.91 31.90
CA TYR A 227 -1.61 -3.35 31.72
C TYR A 227 -2.84 -3.89 32.46
N THR A 228 -3.86 -4.31 31.71
CA THR A 228 -5.13 -4.79 32.28
C THR A 228 -5.96 -5.56 31.26
N SER A 229 -7.11 -6.10 31.65
CA SER A 229 -8.07 -6.75 30.73
C SER A 229 -9.23 -5.83 30.35
N ALA A 230 -9.88 -6.09 29.22
CA ALA A 230 -11.06 -5.33 28.81
C ALA A 230 -12.20 -5.45 29.85
N GLY A 231 -12.38 -6.64 30.43
CA GLY A 231 -13.33 -6.89 31.51
C GLY A 231 -13.01 -6.09 32.78
N ALA A 232 -11.74 -5.92 33.13
CA ALA A 232 -11.32 -5.07 34.25
C ALA A 232 -11.64 -3.59 34.02
N MET A 233 -11.41 -3.07 32.81
CA MET A 233 -11.82 -1.70 32.46
C MET A 233 -13.34 -1.53 32.45
N LYS A 234 -14.10 -2.51 31.92
CA LYS A 234 -15.58 -2.47 31.92
C LYS A 234 -16.19 -2.41 33.31
N ARG A 235 -15.52 -2.96 34.33
CA ARG A 235 -16.00 -2.93 35.73
C ARG A 235 -15.97 -1.54 36.36
N SER A 236 -15.26 -0.57 35.77
CA SER A 236 -15.20 0.80 36.27
C SER A 236 -15.71 1.79 35.20
N MET A 237 -17.00 2.10 35.25
CA MET A 237 -17.59 3.17 34.42
C MET A 237 -16.90 4.52 34.64
N MET A 238 -16.36 4.76 35.85
CA MET A 238 -15.62 5.97 36.17
C MET A 238 -14.29 6.04 35.42
N ALA A 239 -13.57 4.92 35.29
CA ALA A 239 -12.36 4.84 34.48
C ALA A 239 -12.67 5.08 33.00
N ILE A 240 -13.74 4.45 32.47
CA ILE A 240 -14.21 4.64 31.09
C ILE A 240 -14.52 6.11 30.80
N ASN A 241 -15.16 6.82 31.73
CA ASN A 241 -15.50 8.23 31.56
C ASN A 241 -14.28 9.17 31.56
N CYS A 242 -13.12 8.72 32.05
CA CYS A 242 -11.86 9.47 32.01
C CYS A 242 -11.10 9.30 30.69
N ILE A 243 -11.46 8.30 29.89
CA ILE A 243 -10.72 7.92 28.69
C ILE A 243 -11.37 8.57 27.47
N ALA A 244 -10.55 9.19 26.63
CA ALA A 244 -10.96 9.69 25.33
C ALA A 244 -10.80 8.60 24.26
N GLU A 245 -9.68 7.87 24.28
CA GLU A 245 -9.36 6.83 23.31
C GLU A 245 -8.56 5.67 23.94
N LEU A 246 -8.69 4.47 23.37
CA LEU A 246 -7.95 3.26 23.72
C LEU A 246 -7.34 2.64 22.47
N ARG A 247 -6.10 2.19 22.58
CA ARG A 247 -5.41 1.39 21.55
C ARG A 247 -4.64 0.23 22.16
N ARG A 248 -4.25 -0.76 21.35
CA ARG A 248 -3.33 -1.81 21.77
C ARG A 248 -1.93 -1.20 21.76
N ALA A 249 -1.19 -1.30 22.86
CA ALA A 249 0.19 -0.84 22.86
C ALA A 249 0.99 -1.72 21.90
N LYS A 250 1.68 -1.09 20.94
CA LYS A 250 2.57 -1.79 20.01
C LYS A 250 3.84 -2.22 20.77
N GLU A 251 4.19 -3.51 20.67
CA GLU A 251 5.53 -3.99 21.00
C GLU A 251 6.50 -3.56 19.89
N THR A 252 7.75 -3.25 20.24
CA THR A 252 8.80 -2.88 19.28
C THR A 252 9.79 -4.03 19.13
N ALA A 253 10.58 -4.02 18.05
CA ALA A 253 11.60 -5.05 17.84
C ALA A 253 12.65 -5.10 18.97
N ASP A 254 12.91 -3.96 19.63
CA ASP A 254 13.78 -3.83 20.80
C ASP A 254 13.43 -4.82 21.92
N PHE A 255 12.14 -5.04 22.21
CA PHE A 255 11.72 -5.99 23.23
C PHE A 255 12.26 -7.39 22.97
N PHE A 256 12.09 -7.90 21.74
CA PHE A 256 12.52 -9.26 21.36
C PHE A 256 14.03 -9.35 21.08
N ASP A 257 14.62 -8.29 20.51
CA ASP A 257 16.05 -8.23 20.22
C ASP A 257 16.89 -8.25 21.50
N SER A 258 16.46 -7.54 22.53
CA SER A 258 17.16 -7.43 23.82
C SER A 258 17.00 -8.64 24.73
N LEU A 259 16.12 -9.61 24.40
CA LEU A 259 15.93 -10.82 25.19
C LEU A 259 17.22 -11.65 25.26
N PRO A 260 17.51 -12.27 26.42
CA PRO A 260 18.55 -13.28 26.52
C PRO A 260 18.27 -14.47 25.57
N PRO A 261 19.31 -15.15 25.05
CA PRO A 261 19.14 -16.25 24.09
C PRO A 261 18.21 -17.38 24.58
N GLU A 262 18.19 -17.67 25.88
CA GLU A 262 17.30 -18.67 26.47
C GLU A 262 15.82 -18.29 26.33
N GLU A 263 15.49 -17.00 26.51
CA GLU A 263 14.13 -16.49 26.35
C GLU A 263 13.73 -16.40 24.88
N GLN A 264 14.65 -15.98 24.00
CA GLN A 264 14.42 -15.99 22.55
C GLN A 264 14.04 -17.38 22.04
N SER A 265 14.62 -18.45 22.60
CA SER A 265 14.29 -19.82 22.22
C SER A 265 12.84 -20.18 22.51
N ALA A 266 12.27 -19.72 23.62
CA ALA A 266 10.86 -19.97 23.94
C ALA A 266 9.93 -19.30 22.91
N TRP A 267 10.19 -18.02 22.61
CA TRP A 267 9.46 -17.25 21.60
C TRP A 267 9.60 -17.83 20.19
N GLN A 268 10.80 -18.25 19.81
CA GLN A 268 11.07 -18.87 18.51
C GLN A 268 10.34 -20.21 18.37
N ASN A 269 10.33 -21.04 19.42
CA ASN A 269 9.64 -22.33 19.38
C ASN A 269 8.12 -22.17 19.29
N ASP A 270 7.54 -21.18 19.98
CA ASP A 270 6.14 -20.82 19.82
C ASP A 270 5.82 -20.40 18.38
N LEU A 271 6.58 -19.44 17.85
CA LEU A 271 6.43 -18.96 16.48
C LEU A 271 6.54 -20.10 15.45
N LEU A 272 7.55 -20.95 15.60
CA LEU A 272 7.76 -22.11 14.73
C LEU A 272 6.57 -23.08 14.81
N GLY A 273 6.00 -23.30 15.99
CA GLY A 273 4.82 -24.14 16.20
C GLY A 273 3.54 -23.60 15.53
N ARG A 274 3.49 -22.29 15.27
CA ARG A 274 2.38 -21.62 14.55
C ARG A 274 2.60 -21.54 13.04
N CYS A 275 3.82 -21.76 12.56
CA CYS A 275 4.17 -21.72 11.15
C CYS A 275 3.73 -23.00 10.42
N GLN A 276 3.02 -22.83 9.30
CA GLN A 276 2.71 -23.89 8.33
C GLN A 276 3.51 -23.62 7.07
N PHE A 277 4.48 -24.48 6.78
CA PHE A 277 5.38 -24.35 5.65
C PHE A 277 4.84 -25.08 4.42
N ALA A 278 5.04 -24.47 3.24
CA ALA A 278 4.70 -25.10 1.97
C ALA A 278 5.50 -26.38 1.71
N ASP A 279 4.81 -27.37 1.16
CA ASP A 279 5.44 -28.58 0.62
C ASP A 279 6.31 -28.24 -0.60
N THR A 280 7.24 -29.15 -0.91
CA THR A 280 8.10 -29.08 -2.10
C THR A 280 7.36 -29.59 -3.35
N ASP A 281 6.28 -28.93 -3.75
CA ASP A 281 5.57 -29.22 -4.99
C ASP A 281 6.09 -28.38 -6.18
N GLU A 282 5.70 -28.75 -7.41
CA GLU A 282 6.15 -28.06 -8.64
C GLU A 282 5.59 -26.63 -8.79
N GLN A 283 4.51 -26.28 -8.10
CA GLN A 283 3.86 -24.97 -8.18
C GLN A 283 4.27 -24.03 -7.03
N THR A 284 4.91 -24.55 -5.98
CA THR A 284 5.43 -23.79 -4.85
C THR A 284 6.46 -22.79 -5.36
N PRO A 285 6.23 -21.47 -5.15
CA PRO A 285 7.19 -20.46 -5.55
C PRO A 285 8.37 -20.42 -4.58
N TYR A 286 9.54 -20.10 -5.12
CA TYR A 286 10.76 -19.89 -4.36
C TYR A 286 11.21 -18.44 -4.44
N ILE A 287 11.70 -17.92 -3.31
CA ILE A 287 12.43 -16.66 -3.25
C ILE A 287 13.91 -16.99 -3.28
N CYS A 288 14.58 -16.61 -4.36
CA CYS A 288 16.02 -16.75 -4.49
C CYS A 288 16.71 -15.45 -4.09
N LEU A 289 17.41 -15.46 -2.95
CA LEU A 289 18.13 -14.29 -2.42
C LEU A 289 19.55 -14.23 -2.95
N LEU A 290 19.91 -13.12 -3.59
CA LEU A 290 21.26 -12.81 -4.05
C LEU A 290 21.93 -11.87 -3.03
N ASP A 291 22.72 -12.43 -2.13
CA ASP A 291 23.21 -11.73 -0.92
C ASP A 291 24.54 -12.33 -0.39
N THR A 292 24.85 -12.19 0.90
CA THR A 292 26.05 -12.70 1.58
C THR A 292 26.05 -14.21 1.89
N GLY A 293 25.01 -14.92 1.44
CA GLY A 293 24.72 -16.30 1.82
C GLY A 293 23.55 -16.38 2.81
N VAL A 294 23.14 -17.59 3.21
CA VAL A 294 22.13 -17.78 4.26
C VAL A 294 22.55 -18.93 5.16
N ASN A 295 22.46 -18.75 6.47
CA ASN A 295 22.58 -19.88 7.41
C ASN A 295 21.24 -20.63 7.51
N ASN A 296 21.08 -21.70 6.74
CA ASN A 296 19.87 -22.53 6.76
C ASN A 296 19.73 -23.38 8.04
N GLY A 297 20.73 -23.39 8.93
CA GLY A 297 20.66 -24.03 10.24
C GLY A 297 19.80 -23.26 11.26
N HIS A 298 19.37 -22.04 10.94
CA HIS A 298 18.44 -21.30 11.81
C HIS A 298 17.07 -22.01 11.88
N PRO A 299 16.49 -22.26 13.09
CA PRO A 299 15.27 -23.05 13.24
C PRO A 299 14.06 -22.61 12.42
N LEU A 300 13.89 -21.30 12.21
CA LEU A 300 12.81 -20.75 11.38
C LEU A 300 13.09 -20.85 9.86
N ILE A 301 14.35 -21.03 9.44
CA ILE A 301 14.75 -21.09 8.03
C ILE A 301 14.86 -22.54 7.55
N ALA A 302 15.38 -23.43 8.40
CA ALA A 302 15.61 -24.85 8.08
C ALA A 302 14.42 -25.57 7.41
N PRO A 303 13.14 -25.32 7.77
CA PRO A 303 12.01 -25.95 7.09
C PRO A 303 11.84 -25.53 5.62
N SER A 304 12.38 -24.38 5.22
CA SER A 304 12.14 -23.74 3.92
C SER A 304 13.36 -23.65 3.01
N LEU A 305 14.57 -23.97 3.49
CA LEU A 305 15.81 -23.86 2.73
C LEU A 305 16.69 -25.11 2.92
N THR A 306 16.93 -25.85 1.84
CA THR A 306 17.74 -27.07 1.86
C THR A 306 19.17 -26.81 1.38
N ASP A 307 20.11 -27.71 1.69
CA ASP A 307 21.50 -27.58 1.26
C ASP A 307 21.66 -27.56 -0.27
N SER A 308 20.76 -28.22 -1.02
CA SER A 308 20.76 -28.19 -2.48
C SER A 308 20.32 -26.85 -3.07
N ASP A 309 19.65 -26.02 -2.27
CA ASP A 309 19.15 -24.69 -2.65
C ASP A 309 20.10 -23.56 -2.21
N LEU A 310 21.27 -23.93 -1.67
CA LEU A 310 22.36 -23.03 -1.31
C LEU A 310 23.43 -23.02 -2.42
N HIS A 311 23.70 -21.84 -2.97
CA HIS A 311 24.65 -21.65 -4.05
C HIS A 311 25.65 -20.53 -3.75
N THR A 312 26.74 -20.49 -4.50
CA THR A 312 27.72 -19.41 -4.48
C THR A 312 28.29 -19.20 -5.87
N ILE A 313 28.62 -17.96 -6.22
CA ILE A 313 29.34 -17.66 -7.46
C ILE A 313 30.85 -17.95 -7.35
N GLU A 314 31.39 -17.96 -6.13
CA GLU A 314 32.79 -18.23 -5.86
C GLU A 314 32.90 -19.38 -4.84
N PRO A 315 33.22 -20.60 -5.29
CA PRO A 315 33.30 -21.77 -4.42
C PRO A 315 34.20 -21.58 -3.20
N ALA A 316 35.25 -20.74 -3.28
CA ALA A 316 36.13 -20.47 -2.15
C ALA A 316 35.44 -19.75 -0.98
N TRP A 317 34.31 -19.06 -1.20
CA TRP A 317 33.56 -18.36 -0.15
C TRP A 317 32.65 -19.27 0.69
N GLY A 318 32.45 -20.51 0.23
CA GLY A 318 31.36 -21.36 0.73
C GLY A 318 29.99 -20.80 0.35
N VAL A 319 28.93 -21.35 0.97
CA VAL A 319 27.53 -20.92 0.77
C VAL A 319 26.91 -20.30 2.03
N ASP A 320 27.52 -20.54 3.18
CA ASP A 320 27.08 -20.04 4.49
C ASP A 320 27.22 -18.52 4.58
N ASP A 321 26.42 -17.93 5.47
CA ASP A 321 26.45 -16.51 5.76
C ASP A 321 27.38 -16.20 6.93
N ASN A 322 28.49 -15.51 6.66
CA ASN A 322 29.47 -15.09 7.66
C ASN A 322 29.31 -13.61 8.05
N ASP A 323 28.44 -12.87 7.35
CA ASP A 323 28.21 -11.44 7.53
C ASP A 323 26.92 -11.20 8.32
N GLY A 324 25.88 -11.95 7.99
CA GLY A 324 24.58 -11.94 8.65
C GLY A 324 23.50 -11.19 7.88
N HIS A 325 23.86 -10.38 6.87
CA HIS A 325 22.89 -9.64 6.07
C HIS A 325 21.93 -10.57 5.32
N GLY A 326 22.43 -11.58 4.60
CA GLY A 326 21.59 -12.50 3.83
C GLY A 326 20.66 -13.36 4.70
N THR A 327 21.11 -13.82 5.88
CA THR A 327 20.26 -14.54 6.83
C THR A 327 19.16 -13.61 7.39
N SER A 328 19.48 -12.35 7.64
CA SER A 328 18.48 -11.35 8.05
C SER A 328 17.43 -11.12 6.95
N MET A 329 17.83 -11.10 5.68
CA MET A 329 16.90 -11.01 4.55
C MET A 329 16.02 -12.26 4.42
N ALA A 330 16.57 -13.45 4.67
CA ALA A 330 15.83 -14.71 4.64
C ALA A 330 14.68 -14.73 5.66
N GLY A 331 14.92 -14.27 6.90
CA GLY A 331 13.86 -14.16 7.91
C GLY A 331 12.71 -13.25 7.49
N LEU A 332 13.02 -12.07 6.95
CA LEU A 332 12.02 -11.11 6.45
C LEU A 332 11.28 -11.63 5.21
N ALA A 333 12.00 -12.24 4.27
CA ALA A 333 11.41 -12.84 3.08
C ALA A 333 10.47 -14.00 3.41
N LEU A 334 10.70 -14.69 4.53
CA LEU A 334 9.90 -15.83 4.96
C LEU A 334 8.68 -15.40 5.78
N VAL A 335 8.90 -14.69 6.89
CA VAL A 335 7.87 -14.41 7.90
C VAL A 335 7.37 -12.97 7.84
N GLY A 336 8.18 -12.04 7.31
CA GLY A 336 7.94 -10.61 7.41
C GLY A 336 8.58 -10.03 8.67
N ASN A 337 8.12 -8.85 9.13
CA ASN A 337 8.56 -8.29 10.40
C ASN A 337 8.12 -9.21 11.55
N MET A 338 9.08 -9.82 12.25
CA MET A 338 8.77 -10.82 13.27
C MET A 338 8.12 -10.22 14.52
N THR A 339 8.24 -8.91 14.75
CA THR A 339 7.56 -8.24 15.88
C THR A 339 6.07 -8.51 15.85
N ASP A 340 5.41 -8.31 14.70
CA ASP A 340 3.97 -8.52 14.57
C ASP A 340 3.61 -10.01 14.73
N ALA A 341 4.45 -10.89 14.19
CA ALA A 341 4.27 -12.34 14.26
C ALA A 341 4.42 -12.90 15.67
N LEU A 342 5.34 -12.34 16.48
CA LEU A 342 5.60 -12.74 17.86
C LEU A 342 4.61 -12.13 18.84
N SER A 343 4.07 -10.95 18.54
CA SER A 343 3.04 -10.28 19.35
C SER A 343 1.62 -10.84 19.12
N SER A 344 1.45 -11.76 18.16
CA SER A 344 0.18 -12.44 17.88
C SER A 344 0.28 -13.96 18.11
N ASN A 345 -0.86 -14.58 18.44
CA ASN A 345 -1.03 -16.04 18.52
C ASN A 345 -1.60 -16.65 17.23
N ASP A 346 -1.77 -15.85 16.16
CA ASP A 346 -2.36 -16.32 14.92
C ASP A 346 -1.45 -17.33 14.20
N PRO A 347 -2.04 -18.31 13.46
CA PRO A 347 -1.28 -19.20 12.60
C PRO A 347 -0.68 -18.45 11.42
N ILE A 348 0.52 -18.85 10.99
CA ILE A 348 1.26 -18.21 9.90
C ILE A 348 1.45 -19.19 8.76
N ASN A 349 0.80 -18.91 7.63
CA ASN A 349 0.96 -19.71 6.42
C ASN A 349 2.10 -19.15 5.57
N ILE A 350 3.13 -19.98 5.36
CA ILE A 350 4.31 -19.66 4.56
C ILE A 350 4.21 -20.49 3.28
N ASN A 351 3.57 -19.93 2.26
CA ASN A 351 3.21 -20.65 1.04
C ASN A 351 4.31 -20.61 -0.04
N HIS A 352 5.56 -20.43 0.38
CA HIS A 352 6.74 -20.28 -0.47
C HIS A 352 7.98 -20.83 0.25
N ARG A 353 9.04 -21.06 -0.53
CA ARG A 353 10.31 -21.59 -0.03
C ARG A 353 11.46 -20.67 -0.40
N LEU A 354 12.67 -20.97 0.08
CA LEU A 354 13.85 -20.15 -0.13
C LEU A 354 14.89 -20.86 -1.00
N GLU A 355 15.64 -20.07 -1.74
CA GLU A 355 16.92 -20.38 -2.37
C GLU A 355 17.90 -19.25 -2.00
N SER A 356 19.18 -19.54 -1.98
CA SER A 356 20.20 -18.53 -1.71
C SER A 356 21.36 -18.66 -2.69
N VAL A 357 21.86 -17.52 -3.16
CA VAL A 357 23.09 -17.43 -3.92
C VAL A 357 23.98 -16.40 -3.27
N LYS A 358 25.10 -16.85 -2.73
CA LYS A 358 26.14 -15.98 -2.21
C LYS A 358 26.84 -15.27 -3.37
N ILE A 359 26.62 -13.96 -3.48
CA ILE A 359 27.19 -13.07 -4.50
C ILE A 359 28.25 -12.11 -3.92
N LEU A 360 28.33 -12.04 -2.59
CA LEU A 360 29.35 -11.31 -1.83
C LEU A 360 29.81 -12.14 -0.63
N SER A 361 31.06 -11.98 -0.19
CA SER A 361 31.55 -12.60 1.04
C SER A 361 31.15 -11.83 2.31
N GLU A 362 31.08 -10.50 2.21
CA GLU A 362 30.76 -9.52 3.26
C GLU A 362 30.27 -8.22 2.61
N ASP A 363 29.58 -7.36 3.36
CA ASP A 363 29.19 -6.03 2.86
C ASP A 363 30.43 -5.22 2.42
N GLY A 364 30.32 -4.56 1.26
CA GLY A 364 31.44 -3.84 0.65
C GLY A 364 32.59 -4.74 0.12
N GLY A 365 32.51 -6.06 0.23
CA GLY A 365 33.58 -7.00 -0.18
C GLY A 365 34.00 -6.94 -1.65
N ASN A 366 33.21 -6.26 -2.50
CA ASN A 366 33.48 -6.08 -3.93
C ASN A 366 33.95 -4.67 -4.34
N ASP A 367 34.24 -3.75 -3.40
CA ASP A 367 34.65 -2.36 -3.69
C ASP A 367 35.92 -2.24 -4.55
N GLY A 368 36.70 -3.32 -4.70
CA GLY A 368 37.89 -3.40 -5.55
C GLY A 368 37.71 -4.04 -6.93
N ASP A 369 36.59 -4.76 -7.18
CA ASP A 369 36.41 -5.63 -8.36
C ASP A 369 35.17 -5.26 -9.19
N ALA A 370 34.87 -3.96 -9.24
CA ALA A 370 33.73 -3.33 -9.94
C ALA A 370 33.63 -3.61 -11.46
N LYS A 371 34.49 -4.47 -12.00
CA LYS A 371 34.63 -4.76 -13.44
C LYS A 371 33.61 -5.77 -13.95
N HIS A 372 32.86 -6.48 -13.10
CA HIS A 372 32.01 -7.61 -13.53
C HIS A 372 30.63 -7.74 -12.86
N HIS A 373 30.08 -6.73 -12.16
CA HIS A 373 28.81 -6.88 -11.43
C HIS A 373 27.65 -7.48 -12.27
N GLY A 374 27.47 -7.00 -13.51
CA GLY A 374 26.45 -7.56 -14.42
C GLY A 374 26.70 -9.03 -14.77
N TYR A 375 27.97 -9.41 -15.02
CA TYR A 375 28.36 -10.80 -15.31
C TYR A 375 28.14 -11.70 -14.09
N LEU A 376 28.57 -11.27 -12.91
CA LEU A 376 28.40 -12.03 -11.66
C LEU A 376 26.92 -12.20 -11.30
N THR A 377 26.07 -11.23 -11.62
CA THR A 377 24.62 -11.35 -11.41
C THR A 377 23.99 -12.36 -12.36
N VAL A 378 24.39 -12.37 -13.64
CA VAL A 378 23.95 -13.39 -14.61
C VAL A 378 24.37 -14.79 -14.13
N GLU A 379 25.60 -14.92 -13.66
CA GLU A 379 26.09 -16.18 -13.09
C GLU A 379 25.27 -16.59 -11.86
N ALA A 380 25.00 -15.65 -10.94
CA ALA A 380 24.22 -15.92 -9.73
C ALA A 380 22.81 -16.42 -10.05
N VAL A 381 22.12 -15.81 -11.01
CA VAL A 381 20.79 -16.25 -11.48
C VAL A 381 20.86 -17.62 -12.16
N SER A 382 21.94 -17.91 -12.90
CA SER A 382 22.10 -19.17 -13.61
C SER A 382 22.29 -20.38 -12.69
N ARG A 383 22.93 -20.21 -11.51
CA ARG A 383 23.21 -21.32 -10.57
C ARG A 383 21.95 -22.12 -10.15
N PRO A 384 20.89 -21.49 -9.59
CA PRO A 384 19.66 -22.20 -9.24
C PRO A 384 18.89 -22.69 -10.47
N GLU A 385 18.92 -21.95 -11.59
CA GLU A 385 18.23 -22.37 -12.82
C GLU A 385 18.84 -23.62 -13.46
N ILE A 386 20.16 -23.81 -13.36
CA ILE A 386 20.82 -25.04 -13.81
C ILE A 386 20.42 -26.22 -12.90
N THR A 387 20.30 -25.97 -11.59
CA THR A 387 19.99 -27.00 -10.60
C THR A 387 18.52 -27.45 -10.75
N GLU A 388 17.60 -26.50 -10.89
CA GLU A 388 16.15 -26.73 -10.90
C GLU A 388 15.46 -25.84 -11.96
N PRO A 389 15.52 -26.20 -13.26
CA PRO A 389 15.18 -25.29 -14.37
C PRO A 389 13.70 -24.90 -14.50
N ASN A 390 12.78 -25.71 -13.95
CA ASN A 390 11.34 -25.47 -14.10
C ASN A 390 10.70 -24.81 -12.87
N ARG A 391 11.48 -24.53 -11.83
CA ARG A 391 10.97 -23.98 -10.57
C ARG A 391 10.55 -22.52 -10.74
N HIS A 392 9.37 -22.19 -10.23
CA HIS A 392 8.84 -20.83 -10.21
C HIS A 392 9.62 -19.98 -9.21
N ARG A 393 10.28 -18.91 -9.68
CA ARG A 393 11.17 -18.08 -8.84
C ARG A 393 10.86 -16.60 -8.92
N VAL A 394 11.04 -15.93 -7.79
CA VAL A 394 11.32 -14.50 -7.71
C VAL A 394 12.74 -14.31 -7.18
N PHE A 395 13.53 -13.47 -7.83
CA PHE A 395 14.88 -13.13 -7.39
C PHE A 395 14.85 -11.84 -6.58
N GLY A 396 15.39 -11.88 -5.36
CA GLY A 396 15.60 -10.74 -4.49
C GLY A 396 17.06 -10.35 -4.44
N MET A 397 17.40 -9.08 -4.67
CA MET A 397 18.77 -8.60 -4.60
C MET A 397 18.87 -7.32 -3.79
N ALA A 398 19.58 -7.39 -2.67
CA ALA A 398 19.86 -6.22 -1.83
C ALA A 398 21.17 -5.50 -2.20
N VAL A 399 22.01 -6.16 -3.00
CA VAL A 399 23.34 -5.68 -3.39
C VAL A 399 23.24 -4.57 -4.43
N THR A 400 23.73 -3.38 -4.08
CA THR A 400 23.79 -2.21 -4.97
C THR A 400 25.16 -1.52 -4.87
N ALA A 401 25.59 -0.86 -5.95
CA ALA A 401 26.78 -0.02 -5.92
C ALA A 401 26.40 1.43 -5.58
N ARG A 402 27.07 2.02 -4.60
CA ARG A 402 26.89 3.44 -4.19
C ARG A 402 27.21 4.44 -5.30
N ASP A 403 27.78 3.98 -6.42
CA ASP A 403 28.01 4.81 -7.60
C ASP A 403 26.69 5.09 -8.36
N TYR A 404 26.07 6.23 -8.06
CA TYR A 404 24.86 6.72 -8.76
C TYR A 404 25.18 7.77 -9.85
N ARG A 405 26.43 7.84 -10.37
CA ARG A 405 26.85 8.80 -11.42
C ARG A 405 26.00 8.70 -12.68
N ASP A 406 25.39 7.54 -12.93
CA ASP A 406 24.50 7.33 -14.06
C ASP A 406 23.22 8.15 -14.01
N ARG A 407 22.74 8.58 -12.83
CA ARG A 407 21.59 9.47 -12.67
C ARG A 407 20.36 9.04 -13.50
N GLY A 408 20.05 7.75 -13.46
CA GLY A 408 18.95 7.10 -14.19
C GLY A 408 19.30 6.60 -15.59
N ARG A 409 20.52 6.87 -16.08
CA ARG A 409 21.03 6.28 -17.32
C ARG A 409 21.24 4.77 -17.12
N PRO A 410 20.90 3.93 -18.10
CA PRO A 410 21.23 2.50 -18.04
C PRO A 410 22.75 2.27 -17.98
N SER A 411 23.16 1.47 -17.00
CA SER A 411 24.50 0.92 -16.85
C SER A 411 24.59 -0.46 -17.52
N ALA A 412 25.78 -1.05 -17.57
CA ALA A 412 25.94 -2.44 -17.99
C ALA A 412 25.24 -3.42 -17.03
N TRP A 413 25.20 -3.12 -15.74
CA TRP A 413 24.60 -3.98 -14.73
C TRP A 413 23.07 -3.93 -14.79
N SER A 414 22.47 -2.73 -14.79
CA SER A 414 21.02 -2.57 -14.99
C SER A 414 20.53 -3.11 -16.34
N ALA A 415 21.36 -3.02 -17.40
CA ALA A 415 21.07 -3.68 -18.67
C ALA A 415 21.16 -5.21 -18.59
N ALA A 416 22.07 -5.78 -17.78
CA ALA A 416 22.09 -7.22 -17.54
C ALA A 416 20.82 -7.68 -16.81
N LEU A 417 20.36 -6.94 -15.79
CA LEU A 417 19.08 -7.20 -15.12
C LEU A 417 17.90 -7.13 -16.09
N ASP A 418 17.86 -6.11 -16.96
CA ASP A 418 16.81 -5.99 -17.97
C ASP A 418 16.83 -7.16 -18.95
N GLY A 419 18.02 -7.64 -19.32
CA GLY A 419 18.22 -8.80 -20.18
C GLY A 419 17.78 -10.12 -19.55
N LEU A 420 18.10 -10.33 -18.27
CA LEU A 420 17.66 -11.48 -17.48
C LEU A 420 16.13 -11.48 -17.31
N ALA A 421 15.55 -10.33 -16.95
CA ALA A 421 14.11 -10.19 -16.76
C ALA A 421 13.32 -10.52 -18.05
N ALA A 422 13.76 -9.97 -19.18
CA ALA A 422 13.13 -10.21 -20.49
C ALA A 422 13.51 -11.54 -21.13
N ASP A 423 14.46 -12.28 -20.53
CA ASP A 423 14.99 -13.54 -21.04
C ASP A 423 15.50 -13.43 -22.49
N VAL A 424 16.38 -12.44 -22.74
CA VAL A 424 16.81 -12.07 -24.10
C VAL A 424 17.53 -13.22 -24.82
N GLU A 425 18.30 -14.03 -24.10
CA GLU A 425 19.08 -15.13 -24.67
C GLU A 425 18.18 -16.25 -25.22
N ASP A 426 17.10 -16.58 -24.49
CA ASP A 426 16.12 -17.60 -24.89
C ASP A 426 14.85 -16.99 -25.53
N VAL A 427 14.94 -15.74 -26.00
CA VAL A 427 13.90 -15.05 -26.78
C VAL A 427 12.57 -14.94 -26.02
N GLY A 428 12.63 -14.64 -24.72
CA GLY A 428 11.46 -14.39 -23.88
C GLY A 428 10.68 -15.65 -23.51
N ARG A 429 11.35 -16.81 -23.51
CA ARG A 429 10.71 -18.09 -23.18
C ARG A 429 10.38 -18.20 -21.71
N ASN A 430 11.31 -17.80 -20.85
CA ASN A 430 11.22 -17.85 -19.40
C ASN A 430 11.56 -16.48 -18.77
N PRO A 431 10.70 -15.45 -18.92
CA PRO A 431 10.91 -14.16 -18.26
C PRO A 431 11.08 -14.32 -16.75
N ARG A 432 11.86 -13.43 -16.13
CA ARG A 432 12.22 -13.50 -14.70
C ARG A 432 11.66 -12.30 -13.94
N LEU A 433 11.14 -12.53 -12.74
CA LEU A 433 10.83 -11.45 -11.81
C LEU A 433 12.06 -11.17 -10.94
N LEU A 434 12.66 -9.98 -11.12
CA LEU A 434 13.73 -9.48 -10.27
C LEU A 434 13.20 -8.32 -9.42
N VAL A 435 13.47 -8.38 -8.12
CA VAL A 435 13.15 -7.35 -7.13
C VAL A 435 14.45 -6.85 -6.53
N VAL A 436 14.67 -5.53 -6.58
CA VAL A 436 15.96 -4.92 -6.25
C VAL A 436 15.77 -3.76 -5.29
N SER A 437 16.61 -3.67 -4.26
CA SER A 437 16.61 -2.53 -3.35
C SER A 437 17.01 -1.24 -4.06
N ALA A 438 16.41 -0.11 -3.69
CA ALA A 438 16.71 1.19 -4.30
C ALA A 438 18.14 1.69 -4.00
N GLY A 439 18.76 1.19 -2.93
CA GLY A 439 19.99 1.72 -2.36
C GLY A 439 19.73 2.76 -1.28
N ASN A 440 20.69 2.92 -0.38
CA ASN A 440 20.51 3.72 0.83
C ASN A 440 21.15 5.11 0.72
N THR A 441 20.53 6.12 1.35
CA THR A 441 21.12 7.45 1.55
C THR A 441 22.41 7.38 2.37
N ASP A 442 23.29 8.38 2.24
CA ASP A 442 24.48 8.49 3.08
C ASP A 442 24.08 8.66 4.55
N PRO A 443 24.56 7.81 5.49
CA PRO A 443 24.27 7.95 6.91
C PRO A 443 24.60 9.33 7.48
N ASN A 444 25.61 10.01 6.95
CA ASN A 444 25.97 11.37 7.39
C ASN A 444 24.94 12.42 6.96
N ALA A 445 24.09 12.13 5.97
CA ALA A 445 23.06 13.01 5.45
C ALA A 445 21.68 12.79 6.10
N TRP A 446 21.53 11.84 7.04
CA TRP A 446 20.25 11.60 7.72
C TRP A 446 19.75 12.82 8.51
N MET A 447 20.67 13.62 9.05
CA MET A 447 20.35 14.89 9.72
C MET A 447 19.76 15.95 8.78
N GLU A 448 19.95 15.80 7.46
CA GLU A 448 19.42 16.69 6.44
C GLU A 448 18.04 16.27 5.93
N TYR A 449 17.42 15.23 6.50
CA TYR A 449 16.10 14.76 6.12
C TYR A 449 15.06 15.90 6.13
N PRO A 450 14.14 15.98 5.13
CA PRO A 450 13.97 15.07 3.98
C PRO A 450 14.80 15.46 2.75
N HIS A 451 15.72 16.43 2.86
CA HIS A 451 16.52 16.91 1.71
C HIS A 451 17.40 15.80 1.15
N SER A 452 18.01 15.00 2.02
CA SER A 452 18.87 13.87 1.65
C SER A 452 18.16 12.84 0.76
N ASN A 453 16.89 12.53 1.02
CA ASN A 453 16.11 11.65 0.12
C ASN A 453 15.96 12.22 -1.29
N THR A 454 15.97 13.54 -1.44
CA THR A 454 15.87 14.19 -2.76
C THR A 454 17.20 14.16 -3.50
N THR A 455 18.31 14.39 -2.79
CA THR A 455 19.64 14.56 -3.38
C THR A 455 20.35 13.24 -3.63
N ASP A 456 20.10 12.22 -2.80
CA ASP A 456 20.71 10.91 -2.93
C ASP A 456 19.94 10.06 -3.94
N GLY A 457 20.58 9.86 -5.08
CA GLY A 457 20.00 9.14 -6.21
C GLY A 457 20.00 7.63 -5.99
N ILE A 458 19.00 6.95 -6.53
CA ILE A 458 18.94 5.48 -6.60
C ILE A 458 20.25 4.90 -7.15
N HIS A 459 20.71 3.83 -6.50
CA HIS A 459 21.98 3.15 -6.77
C HIS A 459 21.90 2.20 -7.97
N ASP A 460 23.05 1.92 -8.60
CA ASP A 460 23.15 0.88 -9.63
C ASP A 460 22.98 -0.50 -8.98
N PRO A 461 22.16 -1.43 -9.51
CA PRO A 461 21.44 -1.43 -10.81
C PRO A 461 19.94 -1.13 -10.75
N ALA A 462 19.46 -0.50 -9.68
CA ALA A 462 18.04 -0.27 -9.43
C ALA A 462 17.35 0.72 -10.39
N GLN A 463 18.09 1.30 -11.34
CA GLN A 463 17.56 2.03 -12.50
C GLN A 463 17.11 1.12 -13.66
N SER A 464 17.26 -0.20 -13.55
CA SER A 464 16.71 -1.19 -14.48
C SER A 464 15.22 -0.91 -14.78
N TRP A 465 14.85 -1.04 -16.05
CA TRP A 465 13.48 -0.78 -16.49
C TRP A 465 12.55 -1.95 -16.15
N ASN A 466 13.05 -3.18 -16.23
CA ASN A 466 12.29 -4.40 -16.05
C ASN A 466 12.21 -4.86 -14.59
N ALA A 467 13.26 -4.66 -13.79
CA ALA A 467 13.25 -5.02 -12.37
C ALA A 467 12.26 -4.17 -11.57
N LEU A 468 11.67 -4.77 -10.54
CA LEU A 468 10.87 -4.06 -9.53
C LEU A 468 11.82 -3.44 -8.50
N THR A 469 11.94 -2.12 -8.52
CA THR A 469 12.80 -1.37 -7.60
C THR A 469 12.02 -0.96 -6.36
N VAL A 470 12.56 -1.28 -5.20
CA VAL A 470 11.89 -1.11 -3.91
C VAL A 470 12.60 -0.08 -3.06
N GLY A 471 11.91 1.02 -2.75
CA GLY A 471 12.36 2.00 -1.75
C GLY A 471 11.80 1.68 -0.36
N ALA A 472 12.18 2.49 0.62
CA ALA A 472 11.76 2.31 2.01
C ALA A 472 10.83 3.44 2.47
N TYR A 473 9.70 3.10 3.07
CA TYR A 473 8.92 4.01 3.93
C TYR A 473 8.98 3.53 5.38
N THR A 474 8.43 4.29 6.31
CA THR A 474 8.35 3.81 7.68
C THR A 474 7.12 4.25 8.46
N ASN A 475 6.60 3.32 9.26
CA ASN A 475 5.66 3.55 10.34
C ASN A 475 6.32 3.44 11.73
N LEU A 476 7.58 3.01 11.79
CA LEU A 476 8.31 2.81 13.04
C LEU A 476 8.83 4.16 13.53
N THR A 477 8.17 4.74 14.53
CA THR A 477 8.51 6.06 15.09
C THR A 477 8.71 6.05 16.60
N ARG A 478 8.43 4.92 17.24
CA ARG A 478 8.46 4.79 18.69
C ARG A 478 9.81 4.24 19.14
N ILE A 479 10.53 5.03 19.92
CA ILE A 479 11.77 4.65 20.57
C ILE A 479 11.45 4.07 21.96
N THR A 480 12.03 2.93 22.31
CA THR A 480 11.72 2.20 23.56
C THR A 480 12.94 1.85 24.40
N GLU A 481 14.13 1.97 23.81
CA GLU A 481 15.40 1.63 24.44
C GLU A 481 15.64 2.51 25.69
N PRO A 482 16.21 1.95 26.77
CA PRO A 482 16.63 2.75 27.93
C PRO A 482 17.64 3.85 27.55
N ASP A 483 17.64 4.94 28.31
CA ASP A 483 18.59 6.06 28.16
C ASP A 483 18.56 6.80 26.80
N THR A 484 17.48 6.66 26.03
CA THR A 484 17.31 7.32 24.71
C THR A 484 16.36 8.53 24.72
N ASN A 485 16.08 9.12 25.90
CA ASN A 485 15.10 10.20 26.06
C ASN A 485 15.38 11.48 25.24
N GLU A 486 16.61 11.67 24.77
CA GLU A 486 17.02 12.82 23.94
C GLU A 486 16.84 12.57 22.43
N TYR A 487 16.54 11.33 22.04
CA TYR A 487 16.37 10.95 20.64
C TYR A 487 14.92 11.08 20.18
N GLU A 488 14.75 11.54 18.94
CA GLU A 488 13.47 11.51 18.22
C GLU A 488 13.62 10.77 16.88
N ALA A 489 12.56 10.12 16.43
CA ALA A 489 12.54 9.49 15.11
C ALA A 489 12.64 10.56 13.99
N ILE A 490 13.46 10.29 12.97
CA ILE A 490 13.75 11.24 11.89
C ILE A 490 12.54 11.43 10.97
N ALA A 491 11.99 10.32 10.45
CA ALA A 491 10.82 10.36 9.58
C ALA A 491 9.53 10.26 10.40
N PRO A 492 8.52 11.10 10.13
CA PRO A 492 7.17 10.89 10.66
C PRO A 492 6.55 9.60 10.14
N GLU A 493 5.59 9.05 10.89
CA GLU A 493 4.84 7.84 10.51
C GLU A 493 4.20 8.00 9.12
N GLY A 494 4.34 6.98 8.29
CA GLY A 494 3.86 6.93 6.92
C GLY A 494 4.67 7.76 5.93
N CYS A 495 5.77 8.42 6.32
CA CYS A 495 6.66 9.11 5.37
C CYS A 495 7.69 8.16 4.74
N LEU A 496 8.40 8.68 3.75
CA LEU A 496 9.59 8.03 3.21
C LEU A 496 10.64 7.84 4.33
N SER A 497 11.29 6.68 4.38
CA SER A 497 12.33 6.39 5.36
C SER A 497 13.55 7.28 5.12
N PRO A 498 14.28 7.73 6.16
CA PRO A 498 15.53 8.48 5.98
C PRO A 498 16.56 7.69 5.16
N PHE A 499 16.45 6.36 5.13
CA PHE A 499 17.33 5.47 4.37
C PHE A 499 17.07 5.46 2.86
N SER A 500 15.89 5.87 2.38
CA SER A 500 15.52 5.64 0.98
C SER A 500 16.15 6.65 0.03
N SER A 501 16.90 6.18 -0.97
CA SER A 501 17.29 6.98 -2.13
C SER A 501 16.13 7.10 -3.15
N THR A 502 16.19 8.09 -4.05
CA THR A 502 15.09 8.39 -4.98
C THR A 502 15.54 8.71 -6.41
N SER A 503 14.59 8.80 -7.35
CA SER A 503 14.89 9.26 -8.72
C SER A 503 14.67 10.77 -8.91
N ALA A 504 14.49 11.54 -7.85
CA ALA A 504 14.09 12.95 -7.91
C ALA A 504 15.03 13.81 -8.77
N ILE A 505 16.34 13.57 -8.70
CA ILE A 505 17.37 14.29 -9.46
C ILE A 505 17.62 13.75 -10.87
N TRP A 506 16.93 12.68 -11.28
CA TRP A 506 17.11 12.10 -12.62
C TRP A 506 16.49 12.99 -13.70
N GLN A 507 17.03 12.89 -14.91
CA GLN A 507 16.42 13.56 -16.06
C GLN A 507 14.99 13.05 -16.28
N THR A 508 14.13 13.92 -16.82
CA THR A 508 12.69 13.65 -16.90
C THR A 508 12.31 12.52 -17.84
N ASN A 509 13.19 12.14 -18.77
CA ASN A 509 12.99 11.02 -19.71
C ASN A 509 13.29 9.65 -19.12
N TRP A 510 14.00 9.58 -17.99
CA TRP A 510 14.31 8.31 -17.32
C TRP A 510 13.10 7.77 -16.54
N PRO A 511 13.05 6.44 -16.32
CA PRO A 511 11.96 5.80 -15.60
C PRO A 511 11.60 6.50 -14.28
N LEU A 512 10.35 6.33 -13.85
CA LEU A 512 9.92 6.72 -12.53
C LEU A 512 10.35 5.61 -11.55
N LYS A 513 11.20 5.95 -10.58
CA LYS A 513 11.74 5.02 -9.58
C LYS A 513 11.80 5.68 -8.19
N PRO A 514 11.71 4.94 -7.07
CA PRO A 514 11.46 3.50 -6.99
C PRO A 514 10.06 3.17 -7.56
N ASP A 515 9.76 1.89 -7.81
CA ASP A 515 8.42 1.53 -8.29
C ASP A 515 7.42 1.53 -7.14
N VAL A 516 7.82 1.04 -5.98
CA VAL A 516 6.99 0.88 -4.76
C VAL A 516 7.84 1.06 -3.51
N LEU A 517 7.18 1.22 -2.36
CA LEU A 517 7.80 1.31 -1.05
C LEU A 517 7.32 0.19 -0.12
N PHE A 518 8.23 -0.36 0.68
CA PHE A 518 7.91 -1.26 1.80
C PHE A 518 8.53 -0.72 3.09
N GLU A 519 8.10 -1.22 4.25
CA GLU A 519 8.65 -0.84 5.54
C GLU A 519 10.15 -1.15 5.56
N GLY A 520 10.97 -0.11 5.77
CA GLY A 520 12.42 -0.24 5.88
C GLY A 520 12.95 0.34 7.19
N GLY A 521 12.09 0.67 8.14
CA GLY A 521 12.48 1.26 9.40
C GLY A 521 12.88 2.72 9.30
N ASN A 522 13.32 3.24 10.43
CA ASN A 522 13.60 4.65 10.67
C ASN A 522 14.95 4.81 11.38
N ALA A 523 15.45 6.03 11.40
CA ALA A 523 16.60 6.41 12.21
C ALA A 523 16.15 7.34 13.33
N ALA A 524 16.91 7.36 14.41
CA ALA A 524 16.79 8.29 15.51
C ALA A 524 17.79 9.43 15.33
N LYS A 525 17.46 10.64 15.80
CA LYS A 525 18.40 11.76 15.88
C LYS A 525 18.30 12.48 17.21
N ASP A 526 19.41 13.06 17.62
CA ASP A 526 19.50 14.05 18.69
C ASP A 526 19.97 15.40 18.10
N THR A 527 20.50 16.30 18.94
CA THR A 527 21.01 17.60 18.47
C THR A 527 22.34 17.53 17.69
N LEU A 528 23.06 16.41 17.76
CA LEU A 528 24.44 16.25 17.27
C LEU A 528 24.57 15.18 16.18
N SER A 529 23.73 14.14 16.21
CA SER A 529 23.93 12.93 15.42
C SER A 529 22.63 12.20 15.12
N ALA A 530 22.71 11.30 14.14
CA ALA A 530 21.67 10.33 13.79
C ALA A 530 22.23 8.91 13.90
N LEU A 531 21.41 7.97 14.35
CA LEU A 531 21.77 6.56 14.52
C LEU A 531 20.56 5.65 14.29
N THR A 532 20.81 4.35 14.15
CA THR A 532 19.77 3.33 14.08
C THR A 532 19.47 2.77 15.47
N LEU A 533 18.20 2.48 15.73
CA LEU A 533 17.75 1.85 16.97
C LEU A 533 16.93 0.59 16.63
N PRO A 534 17.05 -0.50 17.42
CA PRO A 534 16.22 -1.69 17.26
C PRO A 534 14.72 -1.40 17.17
N SER A 535 14.18 -0.54 18.03
CA SER A 535 12.77 -0.14 18.07
C SER A 535 12.26 0.53 16.79
N LEU A 536 13.18 1.09 16.01
CA LEU A 536 12.94 1.72 14.72
C LEU A 536 13.29 0.80 13.53
N SER A 537 13.61 -0.47 13.79
CA SER A 537 14.03 -1.45 12.78
C SER A 537 13.07 -2.66 12.76
N LEU A 538 13.19 -3.49 11.72
CA LEU A 538 12.37 -4.71 11.58
C LEU A 538 13.07 -5.88 12.25
N LEU A 539 12.33 -6.69 13.02
CA LEU A 539 12.86 -7.89 13.66
C LEU A 539 12.94 -9.05 12.66
N THR A 540 14.05 -9.79 12.69
CA THR A 540 14.34 -10.92 11.79
C THR A 540 15.29 -11.95 12.41
N THR A 541 15.69 -12.97 11.65
CA THR A 541 16.58 -14.06 12.08
C THR A 541 18.05 -13.64 12.12
N TYR A 542 18.76 -14.08 13.17
CA TYR A 542 20.21 -13.92 13.30
C TYR A 542 20.99 -15.09 12.67
N HIS A 543 22.20 -14.80 12.20
CA HIS A 543 23.01 -15.75 11.42
C HIS A 543 23.84 -16.74 12.25
N ILE A 544 23.94 -16.54 13.57
CA ILE A 544 24.64 -17.47 14.48
C ILE A 544 23.63 -18.00 15.51
N PRO A 545 22.79 -19.01 15.16
CA PRO A 545 21.65 -19.45 15.98
C PRO A 545 22.01 -19.95 17.39
N HIS A 546 23.27 -20.36 17.60
CA HIS A 546 23.75 -20.82 18.91
C HIS A 546 24.18 -19.67 19.83
N GLU A 547 24.35 -18.46 19.31
CA GLU A 547 24.61 -17.25 20.11
C GLU A 547 23.30 -16.51 20.43
N ARG A 548 22.45 -16.30 19.42
CA ARG A 548 21.11 -15.70 19.54
C ARG A 548 20.28 -16.03 18.30
N LEU A 549 18.97 -15.84 18.37
CA LEU A 549 18.02 -16.22 17.31
C LEU A 549 17.45 -15.02 16.55
N PHE A 550 17.24 -13.90 17.23
CA PHE A 550 16.68 -12.70 16.60
C PHE A 550 17.71 -11.60 16.47
N THR A 551 17.55 -10.78 15.43
CA THR A 551 18.28 -9.52 15.22
C THR A 551 17.37 -8.50 14.53
N THR A 552 17.84 -7.28 14.31
CA THR A 552 17.11 -6.27 13.54
C THR A 552 17.76 -5.95 12.21
N SER A 553 16.93 -5.65 11.21
CA SER A 553 17.36 -5.14 9.91
C SER A 553 16.50 -3.94 9.49
N ASN A 554 17.05 -3.07 8.64
CA ASN A 554 16.38 -1.86 8.18
C ASN A 554 16.83 -1.50 6.76
N ALA A 555 16.48 -0.29 6.33
CA ALA A 555 16.76 0.30 5.04
C ALA A 555 16.12 -0.45 3.85
N THR A 556 16.62 -0.18 2.63
CA THR A 556 15.99 -0.66 1.40
C THR A 556 16.19 -2.16 1.14
N SER A 557 17.14 -2.81 1.82
CA SER A 557 17.31 -4.27 1.77
C SER A 557 16.17 -4.98 2.50
N ALA A 558 15.84 -4.56 3.72
CA ALA A 558 14.68 -5.08 4.45
C ALA A 558 13.37 -4.88 3.67
N ALA A 559 13.17 -3.70 3.08
CA ALA A 559 12.02 -3.41 2.22
C ALA A 559 11.96 -4.34 0.99
N MET A 560 13.11 -4.62 0.36
CA MET A 560 13.21 -5.57 -0.77
C MET A 560 12.80 -6.99 -0.36
N ALA A 561 13.25 -7.47 0.80
CA ALA A 561 12.87 -8.79 1.32
C ALA A 561 11.36 -8.92 1.57
N LEU A 562 10.71 -7.85 2.07
CA LEU A 562 9.25 -7.83 2.19
C LEU A 562 8.54 -7.83 0.82
N ALA A 563 9.10 -7.15 -0.17
CA ALA A 563 8.55 -7.13 -1.51
C ALA A 563 8.67 -8.49 -2.23
N THR A 564 9.77 -9.21 -2.06
CA THR A 564 9.91 -10.58 -2.60
C THR A 564 8.97 -11.56 -1.92
N ARG A 565 8.75 -11.41 -0.61
CA ARG A 565 7.71 -12.14 0.12
C ARG A 565 6.33 -11.92 -0.50
N MET A 566 5.94 -10.66 -0.73
CA MET A 566 4.66 -10.35 -1.37
C MET A 566 4.57 -10.95 -2.79
N ALA A 567 5.65 -10.89 -3.57
CA ALA A 567 5.69 -11.50 -4.90
C ALA A 567 5.47 -13.02 -4.83
N ALA A 568 6.13 -13.72 -3.91
CA ALA A 568 5.96 -15.16 -3.74
C ALA A 568 4.54 -15.52 -3.27
N GLN A 569 3.93 -14.73 -2.38
CA GLN A 569 2.53 -14.92 -1.96
C GLN A 569 1.54 -14.76 -3.13
N LEU A 570 1.80 -13.80 -4.03
CA LEU A 570 1.01 -13.64 -5.26
C LEU A 570 1.21 -14.82 -6.21
N MET A 571 2.45 -15.28 -6.41
CA MET A 571 2.76 -16.44 -7.24
C MET A 571 2.12 -17.72 -6.70
N SER A 572 2.09 -17.90 -5.37
CA SER A 572 1.43 -19.05 -4.75
C SER A 572 -0.09 -19.02 -4.98
N THR A 573 -0.71 -17.84 -4.86
CA THR A 573 -2.17 -17.69 -5.04
C THR A 573 -2.59 -17.76 -6.51
N TYR A 574 -1.71 -17.30 -7.40
CA TYR A 574 -1.90 -17.18 -8.84
C TYR A 574 -0.71 -17.78 -9.63
N PRO A 575 -0.50 -19.10 -9.59
CA PRO A 575 0.72 -19.74 -10.10
C PRO A 575 0.87 -19.67 -11.63
N ALA A 576 -0.24 -19.46 -12.35
CA ALA A 576 -0.24 -19.34 -13.81
C ALA A 576 0.11 -17.92 -14.32
N LEU A 577 0.15 -16.91 -13.44
CA LEU A 577 0.39 -15.53 -13.87
C LEU A 577 1.86 -15.29 -14.23
N TRP A 578 2.05 -14.46 -15.25
CA TRP A 578 3.35 -14.08 -15.74
C TRP A 578 4.10 -13.15 -14.76
N PRO A 579 5.45 -13.15 -14.78
CA PRO A 579 6.26 -12.19 -14.03
C PRO A 579 5.86 -10.73 -14.24
N GLU A 580 5.51 -10.34 -15.47
CA GLU A 580 5.04 -9.00 -15.77
C GLU A 580 3.74 -8.67 -15.03
N THR A 581 2.86 -9.66 -14.85
CA THR A 581 1.59 -9.53 -14.13
C THR A 581 1.81 -9.45 -12.63
N ILE A 582 2.66 -10.32 -12.05
CA ILE A 582 2.99 -10.25 -10.61
C ILE A 582 3.61 -8.89 -10.27
N ARG A 583 4.58 -8.42 -11.06
CA ARG A 583 5.14 -7.07 -10.95
C ARG A 583 4.06 -5.99 -11.06
N GLY A 584 3.16 -6.16 -12.02
CA GLY A 584 2.04 -5.25 -12.26
C GLY A 584 1.09 -5.18 -11.07
N LEU A 585 0.74 -6.31 -10.45
CA LEU A 585 -0.20 -6.38 -9.31
C LEU A 585 0.37 -5.69 -8.08
N ILE A 586 1.66 -5.87 -7.79
CA ILE A 586 2.34 -5.17 -6.69
C ILE A 586 2.28 -3.65 -6.89
N VAL A 587 2.58 -3.18 -8.09
CA VAL A 587 2.46 -1.74 -8.41
C VAL A 587 1.01 -1.27 -8.41
N HIS A 588 0.07 -2.11 -8.87
CA HIS A 588 -1.35 -1.79 -8.96
C HIS A 588 -2.01 -1.67 -7.58
N SER A 589 -1.53 -2.43 -6.60
CA SER A 589 -1.98 -2.39 -5.21
C SER A 589 -1.23 -1.36 -4.35
N ALA A 590 -0.44 -0.46 -4.95
CA ALA A 590 0.30 0.56 -4.20
C ALA A 590 -0.51 1.85 -3.99
N GLU A 591 -0.60 2.36 -2.77
CA GLU A 591 -1.23 3.66 -2.47
C GLU A 591 -0.26 4.58 -1.70
N TRP A 592 -0.26 5.87 -2.02
CA TRP A 592 0.47 6.85 -1.21
C TRP A 592 -0.23 7.02 0.13
N THR A 593 0.53 7.16 1.21
CA THR A 593 -0.03 7.56 2.51
C THR A 593 -0.42 9.03 2.48
N ASP A 594 -1.23 9.47 3.45
CA ASP A 594 -1.53 10.90 3.60
C ASP A 594 -0.28 11.72 3.96
N ALA A 595 0.66 11.12 4.71
CA ALA A 595 1.92 11.77 5.05
C ALA A 595 2.77 12.05 3.79
N MET A 596 2.88 11.08 2.88
CA MET A 596 3.56 11.26 1.58
C MET A 596 2.87 12.33 0.72
N ARG A 597 1.52 12.31 0.65
CA ARG A 597 0.76 13.32 -0.07
C ARG A 597 1.01 14.72 0.49
N ARG A 598 0.92 14.89 1.80
CA ARG A 598 1.19 16.19 2.47
C ARG A 598 2.61 16.69 2.24
N MET A 599 3.58 15.77 2.18
CA MET A 599 4.99 16.13 1.98
C MET A 599 5.27 16.64 0.56
N TYR A 600 4.68 16.03 -0.48
CA TYR A 600 5.08 16.30 -1.87
C TYR A 600 4.00 16.95 -2.74
N LEU A 601 2.74 17.00 -2.28
CA LEU A 601 1.63 17.61 -3.03
C LEU A 601 1.16 18.91 -2.37
N PRO A 602 1.06 20.01 -3.13
CA PRO A 602 0.35 21.19 -2.67
C PRO A 602 -1.17 20.94 -2.68
N ALA A 603 -1.95 21.82 -2.02
CA ALA A 603 -3.42 21.72 -1.96
C ALA A 603 -4.10 21.61 -3.34
N HIS A 604 -3.51 22.22 -4.38
CA HIS A 604 -3.92 22.06 -5.77
C HIS A 604 -2.78 21.45 -6.59
N ALA A 605 -2.66 20.13 -6.51
CA ALA A 605 -1.61 19.38 -7.20
C ALA A 605 -1.78 19.38 -8.71
N SER A 606 -0.72 19.75 -9.42
CA SER A 606 -0.60 19.55 -10.86
C SER A 606 -0.13 18.12 -11.18
N LYS A 607 -0.30 17.69 -12.43
CA LYS A 607 0.25 16.42 -12.92
C LYS A 607 1.77 16.30 -12.75
N SER A 608 2.50 17.41 -12.82
CA SER A 608 3.94 17.45 -12.50
C SER A 608 4.22 17.24 -11.01
N ASN A 609 3.35 17.70 -10.11
CA ASN A 609 3.51 17.41 -8.68
C ASN A 609 3.33 15.92 -8.40
N TYR A 610 2.36 15.26 -9.05
CA TYR A 610 2.23 13.81 -8.98
C TYR A 610 3.46 13.08 -9.56
N ALA A 611 4.04 13.58 -10.65
CA ALA A 611 5.30 13.02 -11.17
C ALA A 611 6.44 13.15 -10.16
N THR A 612 6.54 14.28 -9.45
CA THR A 612 7.51 14.47 -8.36
C THR A 612 7.25 13.52 -7.19
N LEU A 613 5.99 13.34 -6.78
CA LEU A 613 5.60 12.37 -5.75
C LEU A 613 6.03 10.96 -6.16
N VAL A 614 5.78 10.54 -7.40
CA VAL A 614 6.19 9.20 -7.88
C VAL A 614 7.71 9.05 -7.91
N ARG A 615 8.46 10.11 -8.24
CA ARG A 615 9.94 10.06 -8.23
C ARG A 615 10.53 9.89 -6.83
N HIS A 616 9.79 10.22 -5.76
CA HIS A 616 10.22 10.00 -4.38
C HIS A 616 9.65 8.70 -3.81
N CYS A 617 8.35 8.48 -4.01
CA CYS A 617 7.60 7.45 -3.30
C CYS A 617 7.13 6.29 -4.18
N GLY A 618 7.59 6.22 -5.43
CA GLY A 618 7.02 5.31 -6.42
C GLY A 618 5.51 5.46 -6.54
N TYR A 619 4.83 4.37 -6.84
CA TYR A 619 3.37 4.33 -6.84
C TYR A 619 2.75 4.19 -5.43
N GLY A 620 3.58 4.26 -4.37
CA GLY A 620 3.17 4.20 -2.98
C GLY A 620 3.51 2.88 -2.30
N VAL A 621 2.79 2.56 -1.23
CA VAL A 621 2.93 1.35 -0.41
C VAL A 621 1.95 0.29 -0.92
N PRO A 622 2.43 -0.88 -1.40
CA PRO A 622 1.59 -2.00 -1.78
C PRO A 622 0.82 -2.57 -0.60
N ASP A 623 -0.40 -3.01 -0.88
CA ASP A 623 -1.22 -3.76 0.06
C ASP A 623 -1.43 -5.18 -0.46
N LEU A 624 -1.15 -6.16 0.42
CA LEU A 624 -1.21 -7.58 0.08
C LEU A 624 -2.64 -8.02 -0.22
N ASP A 625 -3.62 -7.58 0.56
CA ASP A 625 -5.01 -7.97 0.39
C ASP A 625 -5.58 -7.43 -0.93
N ARG A 626 -5.29 -6.17 -1.29
CA ARG A 626 -5.71 -5.59 -2.58
C ARG A 626 -5.00 -6.22 -3.78
N ALA A 627 -3.79 -6.73 -3.59
CA ALA A 627 -3.05 -7.44 -4.64
C ALA A 627 -3.52 -8.88 -4.84
N LEU A 628 -4.07 -9.50 -3.78
CA LEU A 628 -4.57 -10.87 -3.82
C LEU A 628 -6.05 -10.94 -4.17
N TRP A 629 -6.85 -9.98 -3.70
CA TRP A 629 -8.30 -10.13 -3.65
C TRP A 629 -9.02 -8.92 -4.22
N SER A 630 -10.11 -9.22 -4.92
CA SER A 630 -11.18 -8.28 -5.18
C SER A 630 -12.25 -8.40 -4.11
N VAL A 631 -12.92 -7.29 -3.86
CA VAL A 631 -14.11 -7.20 -3.00
C VAL A 631 -15.28 -6.65 -3.82
N SER A 632 -16.50 -6.68 -3.28
CA SER A 632 -17.72 -6.29 -4.00
C SER A 632 -17.63 -4.90 -4.66
N ASN A 633 -17.14 -3.90 -3.93
CA ASN A 633 -17.02 -2.50 -4.39
C ASN A 633 -15.64 -2.14 -4.99
N SER A 634 -14.72 -3.11 -5.10
CA SER A 634 -13.40 -2.94 -5.70
C SER A 634 -12.95 -4.22 -6.38
N LEU A 635 -13.14 -4.26 -7.70
CA LEU A 635 -12.72 -5.39 -8.52
C LEU A 635 -11.46 -5.08 -9.29
N THR A 636 -10.71 -6.13 -9.60
CA THR A 636 -9.51 -6.10 -10.43
C THR A 636 -9.67 -7.10 -11.56
N MET A 637 -9.43 -6.63 -12.78
CA MET A 637 -9.38 -7.41 -14.01
C MET A 637 -7.95 -7.42 -14.54
N VAL A 638 -7.49 -8.59 -14.96
CA VAL A 638 -6.13 -8.83 -15.46
C VAL A 638 -6.23 -9.43 -16.86
N VAL A 639 -5.49 -8.86 -17.81
CA VAL A 639 -5.33 -9.39 -19.16
C VAL A 639 -3.86 -9.60 -19.46
N GLU A 640 -3.49 -10.83 -19.78
CA GLU A 640 -2.20 -11.19 -20.35
C GLU A 640 -2.36 -11.36 -21.86
N SER A 641 -1.59 -10.60 -22.63
CA SER A 641 -1.72 -10.60 -24.09
C SER A 641 -0.39 -10.31 -24.76
N SER A 642 -0.36 -10.44 -26.08
CA SER A 642 0.77 -10.05 -26.91
C SER A 642 0.32 -9.24 -28.13
N LEU A 643 1.24 -8.49 -28.73
CA LEU A 643 1.05 -7.81 -30.02
C LEU A 643 2.37 -7.75 -30.79
N HIS A 644 2.32 -7.59 -32.12
CA HIS A 644 3.51 -7.24 -32.89
C HIS A 644 3.60 -5.71 -32.97
N PRO A 645 4.53 -5.06 -32.24
CA PRO A 645 4.59 -3.60 -32.22
C PRO A 645 4.95 -3.04 -33.61
N PHE A 646 5.75 -3.77 -34.37
CA PHE A 646 6.25 -3.33 -35.67
C PHE A 646 6.08 -4.42 -36.73
N GLN A 647 6.26 -4.00 -37.98
CA GLN A 647 6.45 -4.88 -39.12
C GLN A 647 7.35 -4.23 -40.15
N ARG A 648 7.98 -5.05 -41.00
CA ARG A 648 8.67 -4.57 -42.19
C ARG A 648 8.26 -5.36 -43.41
N GLU A 649 7.74 -4.65 -44.40
CA GLU A 649 7.54 -5.20 -45.76
C GLU A 649 8.86 -5.11 -46.54
N GLU A 650 9.05 -6.03 -47.48
CA GLU A 650 10.25 -6.06 -48.32
C GLU A 650 10.46 -4.73 -49.06
N GLY A 651 11.69 -4.23 -49.04
CA GLY A 651 12.05 -2.94 -49.67
C GLY A 651 11.53 -1.69 -48.94
N LYS A 652 10.77 -1.82 -47.86
CA LYS A 652 10.24 -0.69 -47.07
C LYS A 652 10.91 -0.55 -45.70
N ASP A 653 10.69 0.61 -45.09
CA ASP A 653 11.09 0.89 -43.72
C ASP A 653 10.09 0.27 -42.72
N PRO A 654 10.56 -0.19 -41.54
CA PRO A 654 9.66 -0.71 -40.52
C PRO A 654 8.58 0.30 -40.10
N THR A 655 7.35 -0.17 -39.98
CA THR A 655 6.18 0.60 -39.57
C THR A 655 5.56 0.00 -38.31
N MET A 656 4.69 0.74 -37.64
CA MET A 656 3.85 0.16 -36.57
C MET A 656 2.87 -0.84 -37.18
N ARG A 657 2.55 -1.90 -36.44
CA ARG A 657 1.72 -3.00 -36.95
C ARG A 657 0.41 -3.12 -36.17
N ASP A 658 0.47 -3.66 -34.97
CA ASP A 658 -0.71 -4.02 -34.18
C ASP A 658 -1.00 -2.96 -33.11
N MET A 659 -2.28 -2.72 -32.84
CA MET A 659 -2.78 -2.22 -31.55
C MET A 659 -3.82 -3.19 -31.02
N ASN A 660 -3.89 -3.35 -29.70
CA ASN A 660 -4.88 -4.18 -29.05
C ASN A 660 -5.95 -3.30 -28.41
N LEU A 661 -7.21 -3.55 -28.73
CA LEU A 661 -8.36 -2.96 -28.05
C LEU A 661 -8.94 -4.00 -27.08
N HIS A 662 -9.01 -3.63 -25.81
CA HIS A 662 -9.55 -4.45 -24.74
C HIS A 662 -10.96 -3.96 -24.40
N GLN A 663 -11.95 -4.76 -24.74
CA GLN A 663 -13.36 -4.53 -24.38
C GLN A 663 -13.64 -5.29 -23.10
N LEU A 664 -13.13 -4.79 -21.97
CA LEU A 664 -13.28 -5.46 -20.69
C LEU A 664 -14.77 -5.49 -20.28
N PRO A 665 -15.24 -6.57 -19.61
CA PRO A 665 -16.59 -6.61 -19.07
C PRO A 665 -16.76 -5.43 -18.10
N TRP A 666 -17.69 -4.53 -18.41
CA TRP A 666 -17.87 -3.29 -17.66
C TRP A 666 -19.18 -3.39 -16.87
N PRO A 667 -19.21 -3.04 -15.57
CA PRO A 667 -20.43 -3.05 -14.78
C PRO A 667 -21.28 -1.81 -15.14
N LEU A 668 -21.78 -1.78 -16.38
CA LEU A 668 -22.40 -0.61 -17.01
C LEU A 668 -23.66 -0.19 -16.25
N ALA A 669 -24.56 -1.14 -15.97
CA ALA A 669 -25.82 -0.87 -15.28
C ALA A 669 -25.58 -0.35 -13.86
N GLU A 670 -24.61 -0.92 -13.15
CA GLU A 670 -24.24 -0.51 -11.81
C GLU A 670 -23.60 0.87 -11.80
N LEU A 671 -22.64 1.15 -12.70
CA LEU A 671 -22.01 2.46 -12.82
C LEU A 671 -23.00 3.56 -13.27
N GLU A 672 -23.93 3.23 -14.16
CA GLU A 672 -25.01 4.15 -14.57
C GLU A 672 -25.96 4.46 -13.40
N ALA A 673 -26.28 3.47 -12.57
CA ALA A 673 -27.11 3.65 -11.38
C ALA A 673 -26.45 4.56 -10.33
N LEU A 674 -25.12 4.55 -10.25
CA LEU A 674 -24.34 5.43 -9.37
C LEU A 674 -24.28 6.90 -9.86
N GLY A 675 -24.59 7.18 -11.13
CA GLY A 675 -24.69 8.55 -11.63
C GLY A 675 -23.42 9.39 -11.43
N GLU A 676 -23.52 10.46 -10.63
CA GLU A 676 -22.44 11.43 -10.40
C GLU A 676 -21.46 11.05 -9.26
N THR A 677 -21.66 9.91 -8.59
CA THR A 677 -20.75 9.40 -7.55
C THR A 677 -19.33 9.36 -8.08
N GLN A 678 -18.38 9.87 -7.29
CA GLN A 678 -16.97 9.83 -7.67
C GLN A 678 -16.44 8.40 -7.53
N VAL A 679 -15.83 7.91 -8.60
CA VAL A 679 -15.20 6.60 -8.66
C VAL A 679 -13.77 6.75 -9.16
N GLU A 680 -12.98 5.73 -8.86
CA GLU A 680 -11.61 5.63 -9.33
C GLU A 680 -11.48 4.46 -10.29
N MET A 681 -10.73 4.68 -11.36
CA MET A 681 -10.23 3.60 -12.20
C MET A 681 -8.71 3.68 -12.23
N ARG A 682 -8.04 2.60 -11.81
CA ARG A 682 -6.60 2.47 -11.98
C ARG A 682 -6.32 1.60 -13.19
N VAL A 683 -5.34 2.00 -13.99
CA VAL A 683 -4.83 1.19 -15.10
C VAL A 683 -3.33 1.04 -14.92
N THR A 684 -2.85 -0.20 -14.91
CA THR A 684 -1.43 -0.54 -14.87
C THR A 684 -1.08 -1.40 -16.08
N LEU A 685 -0.12 -0.94 -16.88
CA LEU A 685 0.44 -1.67 -18.01
C LEU A 685 1.88 -2.05 -17.68
N SER A 686 2.18 -3.35 -17.64
CA SER A 686 3.49 -3.90 -17.30
C SER A 686 3.99 -4.79 -18.43
N TYR A 687 5.21 -4.56 -18.91
CA TYR A 687 5.85 -5.36 -19.95
C TYR A 687 7.37 -5.34 -19.78
N PHE A 688 8.09 -6.28 -20.39
CA PHE A 688 9.55 -6.28 -20.38
C PHE A 688 10.13 -5.85 -21.73
N ILE A 689 11.22 -5.09 -21.68
CA ILE A 689 11.97 -4.64 -22.85
C ILE A 689 13.27 -5.40 -23.02
N GLU A 690 13.77 -5.53 -24.25
CA GLU A 690 15.15 -5.98 -24.48
C GLU A 690 16.05 -4.74 -24.44
N PRO A 691 17.10 -4.71 -23.60
CA PRO A 691 17.93 -3.54 -23.39
C PRO A 691 18.95 -3.33 -24.51
N ASN A 692 19.36 -2.08 -24.72
CA ASN A 692 20.42 -1.71 -25.65
C ASN A 692 21.20 -0.50 -25.08
N PRO A 693 22.22 -0.73 -24.23
CA PRO A 693 22.91 0.31 -23.45
C PRO A 693 23.87 1.18 -24.28
N SER A 694 23.85 1.13 -25.62
CA SER A 694 24.81 1.83 -26.48
C SER A 694 24.63 3.36 -26.47
N GLU A 695 25.67 4.11 -26.07
CA GLU A 695 25.67 5.57 -25.90
C GLU A 695 25.65 6.43 -27.19
N ARG A 696 25.20 5.91 -28.33
CA ARG A 696 25.25 6.66 -29.61
C ARG A 696 24.14 7.73 -29.78
N GLY A 697 23.66 8.30 -28.68
CA GLY A 697 22.68 9.38 -28.64
C GLY A 697 21.22 8.90 -28.62
N PHE A 698 20.50 9.22 -27.55
CA PHE A 698 19.11 8.79 -27.27
C PHE A 698 18.03 9.43 -28.17
N ARG A 699 18.41 10.16 -29.23
CA ARG A 699 17.46 10.76 -30.18
C ARG A 699 17.35 9.90 -31.45
N SER A 700 16.14 9.37 -31.66
CA SER A 700 15.65 8.51 -32.74
C SER A 700 16.14 7.06 -32.79
N ARG A 701 17.37 6.76 -33.22
CA ARG A 701 17.76 5.37 -33.60
C ARG A 701 18.53 4.54 -32.57
N TYR A 702 18.93 5.14 -31.45
CA TYR A 702 19.70 4.47 -30.39
C TYR A 702 18.95 4.51 -29.05
N ARG A 703 17.65 4.21 -29.10
CA ARG A 703 16.81 4.00 -27.91
C ARG A 703 17.29 2.79 -27.11
N TYR A 704 17.06 2.86 -25.80
CA TYR A 704 17.44 1.81 -24.87
C TYR A 704 16.47 0.63 -24.97
N GLU A 705 15.17 0.94 -24.99
CA GLU A 705 14.07 0.00 -25.09
C GLU A 705 13.91 -0.60 -26.48
N SER A 706 13.65 -1.90 -26.55
CA SER A 706 13.34 -2.59 -27.81
C SER A 706 12.05 -2.10 -28.45
N HIS A 707 11.04 -1.89 -27.63
CA HIS A 707 9.75 -1.31 -27.97
C HIS A 707 9.21 -0.55 -26.75
N GLY A 708 8.37 0.45 -26.99
CA GLY A 708 7.52 1.01 -25.94
C GLY A 708 6.09 0.51 -26.12
N LEU A 709 5.34 0.36 -25.02
CA LEU A 709 3.90 0.21 -25.06
C LEU A 709 3.24 1.36 -24.28
N ARG A 710 2.06 1.76 -24.74
CA ARG A 710 1.24 2.82 -24.16
C ARG A 710 -0.16 2.30 -23.98
N PHE A 711 -0.89 2.88 -23.03
CA PHE A 711 -2.32 2.68 -22.91
C PHE A 711 -3.08 3.99 -23.00
N ASP A 712 -4.31 3.88 -23.48
CA ASP A 712 -5.28 4.97 -23.47
C ASP A 712 -6.67 4.39 -23.29
N VAL A 713 -7.58 5.21 -22.78
CA VAL A 713 -8.96 4.79 -22.50
C VAL A 713 -9.90 5.62 -23.37
N LYS A 714 -10.94 4.98 -23.92
CA LYS A 714 -12.02 5.66 -24.65
C LYS A 714 -12.64 6.72 -23.75
N ARG A 715 -13.04 7.87 -24.30
CA ARG A 715 -13.74 8.92 -23.54
C ARG A 715 -15.26 8.71 -23.51
N PRO A 716 -15.95 9.28 -22.51
CA PRO A 716 -17.39 9.11 -22.32
C PRO A 716 -18.24 9.33 -23.58
N GLN A 717 -18.01 10.43 -24.31
CA GLN A 717 -18.77 10.79 -25.54
C GLN A 717 -17.99 10.51 -26.84
N GLU A 718 -16.87 9.80 -26.76
CA GLU A 718 -16.06 9.48 -27.94
C GLU A 718 -16.59 8.21 -28.60
N SER A 719 -16.83 8.27 -29.92
CA SER A 719 -17.17 7.07 -30.69
C SER A 719 -15.97 6.12 -30.79
N MET A 720 -16.20 4.85 -31.11
CA MET A 720 -15.08 3.93 -31.28
C MET A 720 -14.17 4.34 -32.45
N ASP A 721 -14.73 4.92 -33.52
CA ASP A 721 -13.94 5.40 -34.65
C ASP A 721 -13.10 6.64 -34.31
N ASP A 722 -13.65 7.57 -33.52
CA ASP A 722 -12.90 8.70 -32.99
C ASP A 722 -11.78 8.25 -32.05
N PHE A 723 -12.08 7.25 -31.20
CA PHE A 723 -11.09 6.69 -30.29
C PHE A 723 -9.94 6.02 -31.06
N ARG A 724 -10.25 5.17 -32.04
CA ARG A 724 -9.23 4.59 -32.95
C ARG A 724 -8.39 5.69 -33.56
N ALA A 725 -9.02 6.71 -34.11
CA ALA A 725 -8.30 7.77 -34.78
C ALA A 725 -7.40 8.59 -33.86
N ARG A 726 -7.84 8.82 -32.62
CA ARG A 726 -7.02 9.45 -31.58
C ARG A 726 -5.81 8.59 -31.23
N ILE A 727 -5.96 7.28 -31.11
CA ILE A 727 -4.83 6.35 -30.89
C ILE A 727 -3.88 6.36 -32.08
N ASN A 728 -4.43 6.33 -33.29
CA ASN A 728 -3.66 6.36 -34.52
C ASN A 728 -2.87 7.67 -34.68
N ALA A 729 -3.46 8.81 -34.29
CA ALA A 729 -2.76 10.08 -34.20
C ALA A 729 -1.71 10.10 -33.08
N ALA A 730 -2.00 9.51 -31.91
CA ALA A 730 -1.08 9.48 -30.77
C ALA A 730 0.21 8.72 -31.11
N ALA A 731 0.10 7.51 -31.68
CA ALA A 731 1.27 6.72 -32.02
C ALA A 731 2.12 7.37 -33.13
N ARG A 732 1.47 8.06 -34.09
CA ARG A 732 2.18 8.86 -35.09
C ARG A 732 2.90 10.06 -34.48
N ASN A 733 2.25 10.83 -33.60
CA ASN A 733 2.88 11.97 -32.96
C ASN A 733 4.10 11.54 -32.13
N GLU A 734 4.01 10.37 -31.50
CA GLU A 734 5.12 9.76 -30.78
C GLU A 734 6.29 9.35 -31.70
N GLU A 735 6.00 8.94 -32.93
CA GLU A 735 7.02 8.73 -33.98
C GLU A 735 7.68 10.05 -34.42
N ASP A 736 6.88 11.10 -34.65
CA ASP A 736 7.34 12.41 -35.12
C ASP A 736 7.97 13.27 -33.98
N GLY A 737 7.94 12.79 -32.73
CA GLY A 737 8.45 13.51 -31.56
C GLY A 737 7.64 14.77 -31.21
N THR A 738 6.39 14.84 -31.65
CA THR A 738 5.49 15.99 -31.42
C THR A 738 4.69 15.81 -30.13
N ARG A 739 4.48 16.91 -29.39
CA ARG A 739 3.70 16.88 -28.14
C ARG A 739 2.25 16.53 -28.43
N MET A 740 1.72 15.55 -27.70
CA MET A 740 0.30 15.22 -27.73
C MET A 740 -0.55 16.37 -27.18
N SER A 741 -1.60 16.76 -27.90
CA SER A 741 -2.65 17.67 -27.41
C SER A 741 -3.87 16.86 -26.92
N GLY A 742 -4.57 17.39 -25.93
CA GLY A 742 -5.79 16.79 -25.38
C GLY A 742 -5.52 15.66 -24.39
N ASP A 743 -4.86 15.96 -23.27
CA ASP A 743 -4.82 15.04 -22.13
C ASP A 743 -6.13 15.14 -21.35
N ASP A 744 -6.62 14.02 -20.85
CA ASP A 744 -7.82 14.00 -20.01
C ASP A 744 -7.43 14.50 -18.61
N SER A 745 -8.07 15.58 -18.15
CA SER A 745 -7.73 16.28 -16.91
C SER A 745 -7.88 15.40 -15.67
N ASN A 746 -8.68 14.35 -15.77
CA ASN A 746 -9.08 13.50 -14.65
C ASN A 746 -8.03 12.42 -14.30
N TRP A 747 -6.97 12.29 -15.09
CA TRP A 747 -5.80 11.48 -14.74
C TRP A 747 -4.84 12.25 -13.83
N LEU A 748 -4.40 11.61 -12.74
CA LEU A 748 -3.49 12.22 -11.77
C LEU A 748 -2.10 12.49 -12.36
N ILE A 749 -1.49 11.50 -13.03
CA ILE A 749 -0.13 11.61 -13.58
C ILE A 749 -0.17 12.09 -15.04
N GLY A 750 -1.08 11.53 -15.84
CA GLY A 750 -1.31 11.89 -17.22
C GLY A 750 -0.21 11.46 -18.20
N LYS A 751 -0.51 11.55 -19.49
CA LYS A 751 0.27 10.91 -20.56
C LYS A 751 1.72 11.40 -20.67
N GLN A 752 1.96 12.66 -20.37
CA GLN A 752 3.32 13.23 -20.46
C GLN A 752 4.26 12.72 -19.36
N ASN A 753 3.72 12.24 -18.24
CA ASN A 753 4.52 11.82 -17.10
C ASN A 753 4.50 10.31 -16.87
N ARG A 754 3.38 9.62 -17.14
CA ARG A 754 3.19 8.21 -16.77
C ARG A 754 3.95 7.21 -17.65
N HIS A 755 4.29 7.59 -18.88
CA HIS A 755 4.88 6.67 -19.86
C HIS A 755 6.42 6.68 -19.84
N LYS A 756 7.02 6.27 -18.72
CA LYS A 756 8.47 6.26 -18.51
C LYS A 756 8.91 4.91 -17.92
N GLY A 757 9.77 4.18 -18.65
CA GLY A 757 10.16 2.82 -18.28
C GLY A 757 9.32 1.76 -18.98
N SER A 758 9.19 0.58 -18.35
CA SER A 758 8.41 -0.56 -18.87
C SER A 758 7.21 -0.94 -17.98
N ILE A 759 6.90 -0.12 -16.97
CA ILE A 759 5.69 -0.21 -16.16
C ILE A 759 5.03 1.17 -16.03
N HIS A 760 3.75 1.25 -16.37
CA HIS A 760 2.99 2.49 -16.41
C HIS A 760 1.72 2.32 -15.58
N SER A 761 1.56 3.09 -14.51
CA SER A 761 0.34 3.08 -13.70
C SER A 761 -0.22 4.50 -13.57
N ASP A 762 -1.53 4.65 -13.63
CA ASP A 762 -2.20 5.95 -13.45
C ASP A 762 -3.61 5.73 -12.89
N ILE A 763 -4.12 6.75 -12.20
CA ILE A 763 -5.44 6.75 -11.58
C ILE A 763 -6.27 7.81 -12.26
N TRP A 764 -7.43 7.40 -12.76
CA TRP A 764 -8.47 8.28 -13.28
C TRP A 764 -9.53 8.48 -12.20
N ARG A 765 -9.94 9.73 -11.98
CA ARG A 765 -11.02 10.10 -11.04
C ARG A 765 -12.13 10.86 -11.75
N GLY A 766 -13.37 10.43 -11.59
CA GLY A 766 -14.53 11.14 -12.14
C GLY A 766 -15.83 10.46 -11.76
N SER A 767 -16.94 10.90 -12.36
CA SER A 767 -18.24 10.30 -12.05
C SER A 767 -18.38 8.88 -12.57
N ALA A 768 -19.18 8.07 -11.89
CA ALA A 768 -19.50 6.70 -12.29
C ALA A 768 -20.13 6.65 -13.69
N ALA A 769 -21.03 7.59 -14.03
CA ALA A 769 -21.60 7.70 -15.37
C ALA A 769 -20.56 8.02 -16.46
N ASP A 770 -19.60 8.90 -16.15
CA ASP A 770 -18.47 9.13 -17.06
C ASP A 770 -17.61 7.86 -17.16
N LEU A 771 -17.38 7.12 -16.08
CA LEU A 771 -16.64 5.86 -16.15
C LEU A 771 -17.37 4.78 -16.96
N ALA A 772 -18.69 4.66 -16.80
CA ALA A 772 -19.56 3.68 -17.45
C ALA A 772 -19.41 3.71 -18.99
N SER A 773 -19.18 4.90 -19.53
CA SER A 773 -19.08 5.16 -20.97
C SER A 773 -17.65 5.03 -21.55
N ARG A 774 -16.67 4.65 -20.73
CA ARG A 774 -15.24 4.53 -21.10
C ARG A 774 -14.77 3.13 -21.51
N GLY A 775 -15.61 2.09 -21.40
CA GLY A 775 -15.30 0.64 -21.36
C GLY A 775 -14.41 -0.03 -22.45
N VAL A 776 -13.59 0.71 -23.19
CA VAL A 776 -12.54 0.17 -24.08
C VAL A 776 -11.19 0.80 -23.76
N ILE A 777 -10.18 -0.05 -23.58
CA ILE A 777 -8.80 0.35 -23.33
C ILE A 777 -7.93 -0.10 -24.51
N ALA A 778 -7.16 0.81 -25.09
CA ALA A 778 -6.22 0.50 -26.16
C ALA A 778 -4.82 0.33 -25.58
N VAL A 779 -4.11 -0.74 -25.97
CA VAL A 779 -2.66 -0.89 -25.81
C VAL A 779 -2.00 -0.80 -27.17
N TYR A 780 -1.04 0.10 -27.32
CA TYR A 780 -0.45 0.40 -28.62
C TYR A 780 1.07 0.68 -28.54
N PRO A 781 1.80 0.42 -29.63
CA PRO A 781 3.25 0.54 -29.65
C PRO A 781 3.73 1.99 -29.72
N ALA A 782 4.86 2.23 -29.08
CA ALA A 782 5.70 3.41 -29.21
C ALA A 782 7.08 3.01 -29.74
N LEU A 783 7.86 3.99 -30.23
CA LEU A 783 9.18 3.76 -30.83
C LEU A 783 10.11 2.95 -29.91
N GLY A 784 10.93 2.09 -30.53
CA GLY A 784 12.02 1.37 -29.87
C GLY A 784 13.03 0.84 -30.89
N TRP A 785 14.13 0.25 -30.43
CA TRP A 785 15.23 -0.14 -31.31
C TRP A 785 14.88 -1.28 -32.26
N TRP A 786 13.86 -2.11 -31.97
CA TRP A 786 13.33 -3.12 -32.91
C TRP A 786 12.90 -2.49 -34.24
N LYS A 787 12.31 -1.29 -34.21
CA LYS A 787 11.91 -0.54 -35.42
C LYS A 787 13.11 0.15 -36.09
N THR A 788 13.97 0.80 -35.30
CA THR A 788 14.97 1.73 -35.83
C THR A 788 16.27 1.05 -36.27
N ARG A 789 16.63 -0.10 -35.69
CA ARG A 789 17.84 -0.86 -36.02
C ARG A 789 17.53 -2.06 -36.91
N LYS A 790 17.22 -1.77 -38.18
CA LYS A 790 16.88 -2.76 -39.22
C LYS A 790 17.85 -3.95 -39.33
N ARG A 791 19.15 -3.76 -39.06
CA ARG A 791 20.16 -4.84 -39.11
C ARG A 791 19.97 -5.91 -38.03
N LEU A 792 19.30 -5.59 -36.93
CA LEU A 792 19.05 -6.53 -35.83
C LEU A 792 17.73 -7.29 -35.98
N GLU A 793 16.96 -6.99 -37.04
CA GLU A 793 15.76 -7.74 -37.45
C GLU A 793 14.65 -7.92 -36.39
N GLY A 794 14.64 -7.10 -35.33
CA GLY A 794 13.62 -7.13 -34.28
C GLY A 794 12.23 -6.64 -34.71
N TYR A 795 12.10 -6.03 -35.88
CA TYR A 795 10.87 -5.39 -36.36
C TYR A 795 9.68 -6.33 -36.62
N ASN A 796 9.84 -7.65 -36.47
CA ASN A 796 8.75 -8.63 -36.58
C ASN A 796 8.55 -9.45 -35.29
N LYS A 797 9.25 -9.12 -34.19
CA LYS A 797 9.09 -9.79 -32.90
C LYS A 797 7.73 -9.45 -32.27
N SER A 798 7.19 -10.38 -31.48
CA SER A 798 6.01 -10.15 -30.64
C SER A 798 6.44 -9.62 -29.27
N ALA A 799 5.62 -8.78 -28.65
CA ALA A 799 5.80 -8.25 -27.30
C ALA A 799 4.65 -8.71 -26.40
N ARG A 800 4.97 -9.34 -25.28
CA ARG A 800 4.04 -9.69 -24.20
C ARG A 800 3.81 -8.48 -23.29
N TYR A 801 2.61 -8.40 -22.73
CA TYR A 801 2.29 -7.42 -21.69
C TYR A 801 1.16 -7.92 -20.79
N SER A 802 1.11 -7.34 -19.59
CA SER A 802 0.02 -7.46 -18.64
C SER A 802 -0.69 -6.11 -18.51
N LEU A 803 -2.01 -6.14 -18.64
CA LEU A 803 -2.90 -4.99 -18.41
C LEU A 803 -3.78 -5.29 -17.19
N ILE A 804 -3.65 -4.49 -16.15
CA ILE A 804 -4.40 -4.63 -14.90
C ILE A 804 -5.27 -3.39 -14.73
N VAL A 805 -6.55 -3.61 -14.48
CA VAL A 805 -7.55 -2.56 -14.36
C VAL A 805 -8.39 -2.80 -13.12
N SER A 806 -8.48 -1.80 -12.25
CA SER A 806 -9.44 -1.82 -11.14
C SER A 806 -10.42 -0.68 -11.25
N ILE A 807 -11.62 -0.93 -10.74
CA ILE A 807 -12.67 0.06 -10.54
C ILE A 807 -13.00 0.06 -9.06
N ARG A 808 -12.98 1.23 -8.44
CA ARG A 808 -13.28 1.42 -7.01
C ARG A 808 -14.37 2.47 -6.87
N ALA A 809 -15.44 2.10 -6.16
CA ALA A 809 -16.47 3.01 -5.69
C ALA A 809 -16.44 2.99 -4.15
N PRO A 810 -15.46 3.67 -3.52
CA PRO A 810 -15.18 3.48 -2.10
C PRO A 810 -16.33 3.94 -1.19
N GLU A 811 -17.17 4.85 -1.67
CA GLU A 811 -18.26 5.48 -0.93
C GLU A 811 -19.64 4.83 -1.21
N VAL A 812 -19.70 3.67 -1.87
CA VAL A 812 -20.99 3.01 -2.17
C VAL A 812 -20.89 1.48 -2.07
N ASP A 813 -21.88 0.85 -1.42
CA ASP A 813 -22.06 -0.59 -1.38
C ASP A 813 -22.72 -1.07 -2.68
N VAL A 814 -21.89 -1.33 -3.68
CA VAL A 814 -22.27 -1.85 -4.98
C VAL A 814 -21.50 -3.14 -5.25
N ASP A 815 -22.17 -4.25 -5.62
CA ASP A 815 -21.49 -5.49 -6.01
C ASP A 815 -21.10 -5.43 -7.49
N LEU A 816 -20.06 -4.65 -7.79
CA LEU A 816 -19.47 -4.54 -9.13
C LEU A 816 -18.93 -5.90 -9.60
N TYR A 817 -18.45 -6.73 -8.67
CA TYR A 817 -17.89 -8.04 -8.97
C TYR A 817 -18.96 -9.01 -9.52
N ALA A 818 -20.11 -9.11 -8.88
CA ALA A 818 -21.19 -10.00 -9.33
C ALA A 818 -21.70 -9.62 -10.73
N SER A 819 -21.77 -8.32 -11.02
CA SER A 819 -22.13 -7.82 -12.36
C SER A 819 -21.19 -8.34 -13.44
N ILE A 820 -19.87 -8.22 -13.23
CA ILE A 820 -18.88 -8.71 -14.18
C ILE A 820 -18.92 -10.23 -14.31
N THR A 821 -19.10 -10.96 -13.20
CA THR A 821 -19.17 -12.42 -13.21
C THR A 821 -20.24 -12.93 -14.18
N ASN A 822 -21.40 -12.26 -14.23
CA ASN A 822 -22.50 -12.63 -15.13
C ASN A 822 -22.22 -12.30 -16.61
N GLN A 823 -21.26 -11.43 -16.90
CA GLN A 823 -20.88 -11.02 -18.26
C GLN A 823 -19.77 -11.89 -18.86
N ILE A 824 -19.01 -12.62 -18.04
CA ILE A 824 -17.94 -13.49 -18.50
C ILE A 824 -18.55 -14.85 -18.93
N PRO A 825 -18.37 -15.29 -20.18
CA PRO A 825 -18.85 -16.60 -20.61
C PRO A 825 -18.19 -17.69 -19.77
N VAL A 826 -18.99 -18.58 -19.16
CA VAL A 826 -18.47 -19.79 -18.51
C VAL A 826 -17.77 -20.64 -19.59
N PRO A 827 -16.51 -21.05 -19.39
CA PRO A 827 -15.85 -21.95 -20.33
C PRO A 827 -16.71 -23.21 -20.50
N ILE A 828 -17.14 -23.49 -21.73
CA ILE A 828 -17.78 -24.77 -22.05
C ILE A 828 -16.69 -25.82 -21.86
N MET A 829 -16.80 -26.65 -20.81
CA MET A 829 -15.98 -27.85 -20.71
C MET A 829 -16.33 -28.74 -21.88
N VAL A 830 -15.49 -28.73 -22.92
CA VAL A 830 -15.51 -29.76 -23.94
C VAL A 830 -14.85 -30.98 -23.31
N GLU A 831 -15.62 -32.04 -23.07
CA GLU A 831 -15.06 -33.35 -22.72
C GLU A 831 -14.04 -33.72 -23.81
N VAL A 832 -12.79 -33.93 -23.41
CA VAL A 832 -11.74 -34.53 -24.25
C VAL A 832 -11.58 -35.99 -23.86
#